data_AF-R7ADP0-F1
#
_entry.id   AF-R7ADP0-F1
#
_cell.length_a   1.000
_cell.length_b   1.000
_cell.length_c   1.000
_cell.angle_alpha   90.00
_cell.angle_beta   90.00
_cell.angle_gamma   90.00
#
_symmetry.space_group_name_H-M   'P 1'
#
loop_
_entity.id
_entity.type
_entity.pdbx_description
1 polymer ?
#
loop_
_entity_poly.entity_id
_entity_poly.type
_entity_poly.pdbx_seq_one_letter_code
_entity_poly.pdbx_strand_id
1 'polypeptide(L)'
;MIRLIDCDVFSADKTDITRGKLFTFFLNGHIKDLMVVYSDGLYEGVISYKKLLNTSSESVDDIIEKRKYICEQDDYNLFANLKEMFKNAEDSLITLMDKDGQILYFAYDDDTSAYYDIELVMKELENNKSEEEIFDEGVFEGAAMVRMQDLNEYAFRFYNILKIRKIPVEVHGEAWGVLFPKMCEKYQNIPNSNVFKIYADGVSRTGLSESSDVRNQWIFISEIGQRKHNKLTEIYRKKFEKKGIKCLTAYFPHRAGGYNTIEELYREKRICIDMPKWNGAHVKEQIESVYGRKIDETEWKKLATERNKDARYVYDIESKICFGTAKNKVYMIGPCIVQGATAASLDESLGGCLNGEIRRLSDEYAVEGRTCGLYSFAEYEKILKSLTVTENDIIILIDRLNSWNKQNVTKDVLIDDILAQRKCDWFYDMPLHTNYVGNREISRSVCRDYLAQMIKNPKKKPQYLQAGQLKLEKDAEQTLNAYIEQIRSKIAKDGMKIGSIVMNCNPMTNGHLYLIDTARKMVDLLYIFIVEEDKSDFKFRDRLTLVKNETSQMENVAVVPSGKYVLSFMTMPLYFHKQEKRQALLDASNDLRLFGNYIAPELGITMRFVGEEPIDMVTRQYNEAMKNMLPMYGVSVTEIPRLQQDGKIVSASMVRDYLKEGNMEQIKNIVPQGVYEYLCKNADSYRK
;
A
#
# COMPACT_ATOMS: atom_id res chain seq x y z
N MET A 1 5.20 -20.92 -10.27
CA MET A 1 5.70 -20.52 -11.59
C MET A 1 5.47 -21.69 -12.52
N ILE A 2 4.81 -21.49 -13.65
CA ILE A 2 4.59 -22.56 -14.61
C ILE A 2 5.91 -22.90 -15.32
N ARG A 3 6.27 -24.17 -15.31
CA ARG A 3 7.48 -24.71 -15.94
C ARG A 3 7.11 -25.83 -16.89
N LEU A 4 7.91 -25.97 -17.94
CA LEU A 4 7.79 -27.06 -18.90
C LEU A 4 8.74 -28.19 -18.51
N ILE A 5 8.31 -29.43 -18.71
CA ILE A 5 9.11 -30.61 -18.43
C ILE A 5 9.84 -31.01 -19.71
N ASP A 6 11.16 -31.14 -19.59
CA ASP A 6 12.04 -31.76 -20.56
C ASP A 6 12.59 -33.05 -19.95
N CYS A 7 12.01 -34.20 -20.32
CA CYS A 7 12.36 -35.53 -19.83
C CYS A 7 12.07 -36.59 -20.89
N ASP A 8 12.56 -37.81 -20.66
CA ASP A 8 12.16 -38.94 -21.50
C ASP A 8 10.68 -39.28 -21.23
N VAL A 9 9.98 -39.67 -22.30
CA VAL A 9 8.56 -39.99 -22.26
C VAL A 9 8.37 -41.41 -22.79
N PHE A 10 7.77 -42.25 -21.96
CA PHE A 10 7.44 -43.63 -22.29
C PHE A 10 5.94 -43.76 -22.50
N SER A 11 5.51 -44.77 -23.25
CA SER A 11 4.09 -45.05 -23.46
C SER A 11 3.74 -46.48 -23.11
N ALA A 12 2.52 -46.67 -22.61
CA ALA A 12 1.95 -47.99 -22.36
C ALA A 12 0.44 -47.99 -22.62
N ASP A 13 -0.09 -49.15 -23.00
CA ASP A 13 -1.54 -49.37 -22.99
C ASP A 13 -2.02 -49.52 -21.55
N LYS A 14 -3.19 -48.97 -21.24
CA LYS A 14 -3.79 -48.98 -19.91
C LYS A 14 -3.99 -50.42 -19.39
N THR A 15 -4.23 -51.38 -20.27
CA THR A 15 -4.39 -52.80 -19.91
C THR A 15 -3.09 -53.47 -19.48
N ASP A 16 -1.94 -52.91 -19.86
CA ASP A 16 -0.62 -53.47 -19.58
C ASP A 16 0.01 -52.95 -18.30
N ILE A 17 -0.55 -51.90 -17.69
CA ILE A 17 -0.01 -51.26 -16.50
C ILE A 17 -0.74 -51.67 -15.22
N THR A 18 0.03 -51.85 -14.16
CA THR A 18 -0.45 -51.98 -12.78
C THR A 18 0.42 -51.11 -11.89
N ARG A 19 -0.05 -50.74 -10.69
CA ARG A 19 0.77 -49.96 -9.74
C ARG A 19 2.12 -50.61 -9.45
N GLY A 20 2.17 -51.93 -9.27
CA GLY A 20 3.41 -52.67 -9.06
C GLY A 20 4.38 -52.59 -10.24
N LYS A 21 3.87 -52.71 -11.47
CA LYS A 21 4.68 -52.53 -12.69
C LYS A 21 5.20 -51.09 -12.82
N LEU A 22 4.37 -50.09 -12.52
CA LEU A 22 4.76 -48.68 -12.54
C LEU A 22 5.82 -48.37 -11.49
N PHE A 23 5.69 -48.88 -10.26
CA PHE A 23 6.74 -48.75 -9.25
C PHE A 23 8.05 -49.39 -9.69
N THR A 24 7.98 -50.57 -10.31
CA THR A 24 9.16 -51.27 -10.83
C THR A 24 9.83 -50.45 -11.93
N PHE A 25 9.05 -49.89 -12.86
CA PHE A 25 9.52 -49.00 -13.91
C PHE A 25 10.21 -47.75 -13.34
N PHE A 26 9.51 -46.97 -12.52
CA PHE A 26 10.05 -45.72 -11.99
C PHE A 26 11.28 -45.95 -11.10
N LEU A 27 11.26 -46.95 -10.22
CA LEU A 27 12.39 -47.27 -9.34
C LEU A 27 13.61 -47.83 -10.10
N ASN A 28 13.43 -48.29 -11.34
CA ASN A 28 14.51 -48.76 -12.21
C ASN A 28 15.12 -47.61 -13.04
N GLY A 29 15.36 -46.46 -12.41
CA GLY A 29 16.07 -45.33 -13.02
C GLY A 29 15.20 -44.28 -13.70
N HIS A 30 13.89 -44.47 -13.78
CA HIS A 30 12.96 -43.60 -14.52
C HIS A 30 12.22 -42.58 -13.63
N ILE A 31 12.65 -42.34 -12.39
CA ILE A 31 11.94 -41.47 -11.42
C ILE A 31 11.71 -40.02 -11.90
N LYS A 32 12.42 -39.56 -12.94
CA LYS A 32 12.29 -38.22 -13.54
C LYS A 32 11.51 -38.22 -14.86
N ASP A 33 11.19 -39.40 -15.39
CA ASP A 33 10.54 -39.57 -16.68
C ASP A 33 9.02 -39.65 -16.51
N LEU A 34 8.30 -39.62 -17.63
CA LEU A 34 6.84 -39.67 -17.66
C LEU A 34 6.33 -40.90 -18.41
N MET A 35 5.20 -41.44 -17.97
CA MET A 35 4.50 -42.55 -18.61
C MET A 35 3.17 -42.05 -19.19
N VAL A 36 3.08 -41.95 -20.51
CA VAL A 36 1.84 -41.63 -21.23
C VAL A 36 1.00 -42.90 -21.38
N VAL A 37 -0.28 -42.80 -21.06
CA VAL A 37 -1.21 -43.92 -21.08
C VAL A 37 -2.16 -43.77 -22.26
N TYR A 38 -2.35 -44.87 -22.98
CA TYR A 38 -3.33 -45.00 -24.06
C TYR A 38 -4.36 -46.09 -23.75
N SER A 39 -5.58 -45.94 -24.24
CA SER A 39 -6.58 -47.01 -24.34
C SER A 39 -7.05 -47.10 -25.78
N ASP A 40 -6.92 -48.25 -26.44
CA ASP A 40 -7.32 -48.45 -27.83
C ASP A 40 -6.71 -47.40 -28.79
N GLY A 41 -5.48 -46.96 -28.51
CA GLY A 41 -4.77 -45.93 -29.27
C GLY A 41 -5.21 -44.48 -28.97
N LEU A 42 -6.15 -44.27 -28.06
CA LEU A 42 -6.58 -42.93 -27.62
C LEU A 42 -5.81 -42.52 -26.36
N TYR A 43 -5.34 -41.27 -26.33
CA TYR A 43 -4.67 -40.71 -25.17
C TYR A 43 -5.61 -40.63 -23.96
N GLU A 44 -5.18 -41.22 -22.84
CA GLU A 44 -5.91 -41.19 -21.57
C GLU A 44 -5.33 -40.15 -20.59
N GLY A 45 -4.01 -40.01 -20.56
CA GLY A 45 -3.34 -39.14 -19.60
C GLY A 45 -1.87 -39.47 -19.44
N VAL A 46 -1.26 -38.87 -18.41
CA VAL A 46 0.14 -39.06 -18.07
C VAL A 46 0.28 -39.46 -16.60
N ILE A 47 1.28 -40.27 -16.29
CA ILE A 47 1.63 -40.69 -14.93
C ILE A 47 3.05 -40.24 -14.63
N SER A 48 3.22 -39.53 -13.52
CA SER A 48 4.53 -39.21 -12.92
C SER A 48 4.81 -40.09 -11.70
N TYR A 49 6.09 -40.29 -11.37
CA TYR A 49 6.47 -41.00 -10.14
C TYR A 49 5.91 -40.31 -8.89
N LYS A 50 5.90 -38.97 -8.88
CA LYS A 50 5.33 -38.16 -7.80
C LYS A 50 3.82 -38.41 -7.62
N LYS A 51 3.05 -38.48 -8.70
CA LYS A 51 1.62 -38.81 -8.65
C LYS A 51 1.39 -40.23 -8.15
N LEU A 52 2.17 -41.20 -8.64
CA LEU A 52 2.10 -42.59 -8.18
C LEU A 52 2.35 -42.71 -6.67
N LEU A 53 3.37 -42.00 -6.15
CA LEU A 53 3.73 -41.99 -4.73
C LEU A 53 2.64 -41.36 -3.85
N ASN A 54 2.01 -40.28 -4.31
CA ASN A 54 1.09 -39.48 -3.50
C ASN A 54 -0.37 -39.95 -3.58
N THR A 55 -0.72 -40.83 -4.52
CA THR A 55 -2.06 -41.42 -4.62
C THR A 55 -2.15 -42.71 -3.80
N SER A 56 -3.01 -42.69 -2.77
CA SER A 56 -3.27 -43.84 -1.90
C SER A 56 -4.19 -44.90 -2.50
N SER A 57 -4.89 -44.59 -3.59
CA SER A 57 -5.78 -45.53 -4.27
C SER A 57 -5.00 -46.62 -5.02
N GLU A 58 -5.50 -47.85 -4.99
CA GLU A 58 -4.96 -48.96 -5.77
C GLU A 58 -5.37 -48.92 -7.26
N SER A 59 -6.34 -48.06 -7.60
CA SER A 59 -6.80 -47.87 -8.98
C SER A 59 -5.75 -47.15 -9.82
N VAL A 60 -5.49 -47.68 -11.02
CA VAL A 60 -4.65 -47.01 -12.03
C VAL A 60 -5.34 -45.74 -12.55
N ASP A 61 -6.67 -45.67 -12.56
CA ASP A 61 -7.38 -44.47 -13.03
C ASP A 61 -7.11 -43.23 -12.17
N ASP A 62 -6.85 -43.42 -10.88
CA ASP A 62 -6.65 -42.32 -9.92
C ASP A 62 -5.21 -41.76 -9.93
N ILE A 63 -4.29 -42.45 -10.63
CA ILE A 63 -2.91 -41.98 -10.86
C ILE A 63 -2.70 -41.38 -12.24
N ILE A 64 -3.65 -41.55 -13.17
CA ILE A 64 -3.57 -40.95 -14.51
C ILE A 64 -4.00 -39.48 -14.41
N GLU A 65 -3.09 -38.57 -14.75
CA GLU A 65 -3.35 -37.14 -14.84
C GLU A 65 -3.93 -36.83 -16.22
N LYS A 66 -5.24 -36.52 -16.27
CA LYS A 66 -6.03 -36.48 -17.52
C LYS A 66 -6.11 -35.09 -18.15
N ARG A 67 -5.72 -34.03 -17.41
CA ARG A 67 -5.82 -32.66 -17.90
C ARG A 67 -4.91 -32.41 -19.09
N LYS A 68 -5.48 -31.71 -20.09
CA LYS A 68 -4.79 -31.27 -21.29
C LYS A 68 -5.14 -29.84 -21.63
N TYR A 69 -4.22 -29.16 -22.30
CA TYR A 69 -4.40 -27.83 -22.88
C TYR A 69 -4.08 -27.91 -24.37
N ILE A 70 -5.00 -27.46 -25.21
CA ILE A 70 -4.80 -27.40 -26.66
C ILE A 70 -4.10 -26.08 -26.97
N CYS A 71 -2.84 -26.17 -27.39
CA CYS A 71 -1.98 -25.04 -27.73
C CYS A 71 -2.27 -24.56 -29.14
N GLU A 72 -2.59 -23.28 -29.27
CA GLU A 72 -2.45 -22.57 -30.53
C GLU A 72 -1.00 -22.06 -30.66
N GLN A 73 -0.46 -22.04 -31.88
CA GLN A 73 0.87 -21.45 -32.11
C GLN A 73 0.85 -19.96 -31.76
N ASP A 74 1.87 -19.51 -31.04
CA ASP A 74 1.98 -18.15 -30.50
C ASP A 74 0.82 -17.76 -29.57
N ASP A 75 0.32 -18.68 -28.75
CA ASP A 75 -0.69 -18.39 -27.72
C ASP A 75 -0.11 -17.55 -26.58
N TYR A 76 -0.27 -16.23 -26.67
CA TYR A 76 0.18 -15.28 -25.64
C TYR A 76 -0.51 -15.45 -24.28
N ASN A 77 -1.62 -16.20 -24.19
CA ASN A 77 -2.33 -16.47 -22.94
C ASN A 77 -1.96 -17.82 -22.33
N LEU A 78 -1.10 -18.63 -22.97
CA LEU A 78 -0.74 -19.99 -22.53
C LEU A 78 -0.45 -20.06 -21.02
N PHE A 79 0.53 -19.29 -20.55
CA PHE A 79 0.94 -19.34 -19.14
C PHE A 79 -0.14 -18.84 -18.18
N ALA A 80 -0.93 -17.83 -18.57
CA ALA A 80 -2.03 -17.32 -17.76
C ALA A 80 -3.16 -18.36 -17.62
N ASN A 81 -3.51 -19.02 -18.73
CA ASN A 81 -4.52 -20.08 -18.74
C ASN A 81 -4.06 -21.32 -17.96
N LEU A 82 -2.80 -21.74 -18.12
CA LEU A 82 -2.22 -22.83 -17.32
C LEU A 82 -2.26 -22.50 -15.82
N LYS A 83 -1.88 -21.27 -15.44
CA LYS A 83 -1.96 -20.81 -14.04
C LYS A 83 -3.37 -20.95 -13.47
N GLU A 84 -4.38 -20.56 -14.24
CA GLU A 84 -5.78 -20.69 -13.81
C GLU A 84 -6.23 -22.15 -13.69
N MET A 85 -5.81 -22.99 -14.65
CA MET A 85 -6.11 -24.42 -14.61
C MET A 85 -5.53 -25.13 -13.39
N PHE A 86 -4.34 -24.72 -12.91
CA PHE A 86 -3.70 -25.30 -11.72
C PHE A 86 -4.34 -24.88 -10.39
N LYS A 87 -4.96 -23.69 -10.28
CA LYS A 87 -5.55 -23.21 -9.01
C LYS A 87 -6.58 -24.14 -8.38
N ASN A 88 -7.31 -24.89 -9.20
CA ASN A 88 -8.37 -25.80 -8.79
C ASN A 88 -8.09 -27.24 -9.25
N ALA A 89 -6.81 -27.62 -9.34
CA ALA A 89 -6.39 -28.91 -9.87
C ALA A 89 -6.05 -29.95 -8.81
N GLU A 90 -6.59 -31.16 -8.98
CA GLU A 90 -6.03 -32.37 -8.36
C GLU A 90 -4.84 -32.93 -9.17
N ASP A 91 -4.73 -32.52 -10.43
CA ASP A 91 -3.62 -32.87 -11.31
C ASP A 91 -2.43 -31.95 -11.03
N SER A 92 -1.26 -32.57 -10.89
CA SER A 92 0.03 -31.89 -10.77
C SER A 92 0.66 -31.57 -12.11
N LEU A 93 0.17 -32.19 -13.20
CA LEU A 93 0.60 -32.00 -14.57
C LEU A 93 -0.56 -31.62 -15.49
N ILE A 94 -0.25 -30.79 -16.49
CA ILE A 94 -1.13 -30.53 -17.63
C ILE A 94 -0.37 -30.89 -18.90
N THR A 95 -1.00 -31.71 -19.75
CA THR A 95 -0.40 -32.10 -21.03
C THR A 95 -0.72 -31.06 -22.10
N LEU A 96 0.32 -30.49 -22.70
CA LEU A 96 0.19 -29.52 -23.78
C LEU A 96 0.13 -30.29 -25.10
N MET A 97 -0.92 -30.07 -25.88
CA MET A 97 -1.14 -30.75 -27.16
C MET A 97 -1.39 -29.74 -28.26
N ASP A 98 -1.08 -30.09 -29.51
CA ASP A 98 -1.60 -29.35 -30.64
C ASP A 98 -3.06 -29.71 -30.94
N LYS A 99 -3.64 -29.05 -31.96
CA LYS A 99 -5.01 -29.29 -32.43
C LYS A 99 -5.25 -30.70 -32.97
N ASP A 100 -4.20 -31.38 -33.40
CA ASP A 100 -4.24 -32.71 -34.00
C ASP A 100 -4.05 -33.81 -32.93
N GLY A 101 -3.85 -33.40 -31.66
CA GLY A 101 -3.70 -34.29 -30.51
C GLY A 101 -2.26 -34.77 -30.29
N GLN A 102 -1.27 -34.20 -30.99
CA GLN A 102 0.14 -34.48 -30.74
C GLN A 102 0.56 -33.83 -29.43
N ILE A 103 1.22 -34.61 -28.57
CA ILE A 103 1.82 -34.09 -27.33
C ILE A 103 3.00 -33.21 -27.70
N LEU A 104 2.98 -31.97 -27.21
CA LEU A 104 4.06 -31.00 -27.38
C LEU A 104 4.98 -31.00 -26.16
N TYR A 105 4.41 -30.79 -24.97
CA TYR A 105 5.13 -30.66 -23.69
C TYR A 105 4.23 -31.06 -22.52
N PHE A 106 4.80 -31.16 -21.33
CA PHE A 106 4.06 -31.24 -20.07
C PHE A 106 4.38 -30.03 -19.21
N ALA A 107 3.36 -29.45 -18.58
CA ALA A 107 3.51 -28.30 -17.69
C ALA A 107 3.22 -28.68 -16.23
N TYR A 108 3.88 -28.02 -15.29
CA TYR A 108 3.57 -28.08 -13.85
C TYR A 108 3.70 -26.69 -13.20
N ASP A 109 3.01 -26.45 -12.09
CA ASP A 109 3.19 -25.23 -11.29
C ASP A 109 4.21 -25.48 -10.17
N ASP A 110 5.37 -24.83 -10.26
CA ASP A 110 6.35 -24.75 -9.17
C ASP A 110 5.89 -23.68 -8.16
N ASP A 111 5.13 -24.10 -7.14
CA ASP A 111 4.46 -23.25 -6.15
C ASP A 111 5.34 -22.86 -4.94
N THR A 112 6.64 -23.08 -5.03
CA THR A 112 7.58 -22.73 -3.96
C THR A 112 7.53 -21.25 -3.60
N SER A 113 7.64 -20.96 -2.29
CA SER A 113 7.75 -19.58 -1.77
C SER A 113 9.08 -18.91 -2.15
N ALA A 114 10.03 -19.67 -2.69
CA ALA A 114 11.36 -19.20 -3.03
C ALA A 114 11.37 -18.08 -4.09
N TYR A 115 10.31 -17.94 -4.88
CA TYR A 115 10.20 -16.94 -5.96
C TYR A 115 9.40 -15.68 -5.59
N TYR A 116 8.95 -15.55 -4.34
CA TYR A 116 8.02 -14.49 -3.94
C TYR A 116 8.52 -13.07 -4.27
N ASP A 117 9.80 -12.79 -3.99
CA ASP A 117 10.44 -11.50 -4.28
C ASP A 117 10.56 -11.24 -5.79
N ILE A 118 10.92 -12.26 -6.57
CA ILE A 118 10.99 -12.19 -8.05
C ILE A 118 9.60 -11.89 -8.63
N GLU A 119 8.56 -12.60 -8.16
CA GLU A 119 7.19 -12.44 -8.63
C GLU A 119 6.65 -11.03 -8.39
N LEU A 120 6.91 -10.46 -7.21
CA LEU A 120 6.50 -9.09 -6.87
C LEU A 120 7.12 -8.08 -7.84
N VAL A 121 8.42 -8.17 -8.07
CA VAL A 121 9.10 -7.22 -8.97
C VAL A 121 8.68 -7.44 -10.42
N MET A 122 8.51 -8.69 -10.86
CA MET A 122 8.02 -8.99 -12.20
C MET A 122 6.69 -8.28 -12.48
N LYS A 123 5.73 -8.34 -11.54
CA LYS A 123 4.46 -7.62 -11.64
C LYS A 123 4.61 -6.11 -11.68
N GLU A 124 5.51 -5.53 -10.88
CA GLU A 124 5.75 -4.08 -10.94
C GLU A 124 6.34 -3.66 -12.29
N LEU A 125 7.25 -4.46 -12.85
CA LEU A 125 7.84 -4.22 -14.17
C LEU A 125 6.86 -4.43 -15.33
N GLU A 126 5.86 -5.30 -15.19
CA GLU A 126 4.78 -5.47 -16.17
C GLU A 126 3.82 -4.27 -16.18
N ASN A 127 3.53 -3.72 -14.99
CA ASN A 127 2.63 -2.59 -14.83
C ASN A 127 3.26 -1.25 -15.27
N ASN A 128 4.59 -1.13 -15.15
CA ASN A 128 5.32 0.05 -15.61
C ASN A 128 5.83 -0.17 -17.04
N LYS A 129 5.37 0.64 -18.01
CA LYS A 129 5.76 0.51 -19.42
C LYS A 129 6.85 1.49 -19.87
N SER A 130 7.48 2.22 -18.94
CA SER A 130 8.54 3.18 -19.25
C SER A 130 9.79 2.49 -19.82
N GLU A 131 10.29 3.00 -20.94
CA GLU A 131 11.45 2.45 -21.68
C GLU A 131 12.77 2.62 -20.89
N GLU A 132 12.91 3.69 -20.11
CA GLU A 132 14.19 4.09 -19.49
C GLU A 132 14.56 3.31 -18.22
N GLU A 133 13.64 2.52 -17.69
CA GLU A 133 13.68 2.17 -16.27
C GLU A 133 14.48 0.91 -15.89
N ILE A 134 14.80 0.01 -16.81
CA ILE A 134 15.48 -1.27 -16.47
C ILE A 134 17.01 -1.18 -16.60
N PHE A 135 17.52 -0.37 -17.54
CA PHE A 135 18.96 -0.24 -17.81
C PHE A 135 19.70 0.70 -16.86
N ASP A 136 19.01 1.74 -16.39
CA ASP A 136 19.49 2.69 -15.38
C ASP A 136 19.87 2.04 -14.04
N GLU A 137 19.51 0.77 -13.86
CA GLU A 137 19.77 0.02 -12.65
C GLU A 137 21.12 -0.72 -12.68
N GLY A 138 21.93 -0.60 -13.75
CA GLY A 138 23.29 -1.18 -13.83
C GLY A 138 23.36 -2.72 -13.82
N VAL A 139 22.24 -3.41 -13.84
CA VAL A 139 22.17 -4.89 -13.90
C VAL A 139 22.61 -5.40 -15.29
N PHE A 140 22.30 -4.64 -16.33
CA PHE A 140 22.68 -4.93 -17.72
C PHE A 140 23.86 -4.07 -18.20
N GLU A 141 24.67 -3.55 -17.28
CA GLU A 141 25.79 -2.67 -17.64
C GLU A 141 26.76 -3.40 -18.58
N GLY A 142 27.04 -2.78 -19.74
CA GLY A 142 27.88 -3.37 -20.79
C GLY A 142 27.19 -4.39 -21.70
N ALA A 143 25.94 -4.79 -21.41
CA ALA A 143 25.17 -5.68 -22.28
C ALA A 143 24.42 -4.87 -23.36
N ALA A 144 24.54 -5.30 -24.61
CA ALA A 144 23.81 -4.77 -25.76
C ALA A 144 22.52 -5.57 -26.05
N MET A 145 22.39 -6.78 -25.48
CA MET A 145 21.26 -7.69 -25.71
C MET A 145 21.09 -8.67 -24.55
N VAL A 146 19.87 -9.13 -24.33
CA VAL A 146 19.56 -10.28 -23.46
C VAL A 146 19.37 -11.53 -24.31
N ARG A 147 19.96 -12.65 -23.91
CA ARG A 147 19.74 -13.96 -24.53
C ARG A 147 19.15 -14.93 -23.53
N MET A 148 17.93 -15.41 -23.78
CA MET A 148 17.26 -16.41 -22.95
C MET A 148 17.38 -17.80 -23.59
N GLN A 149 17.88 -18.77 -22.83
CA GLN A 149 17.86 -20.19 -23.14
C GLN A 149 16.67 -20.82 -22.40
N ASP A 150 15.97 -21.72 -23.07
CA ASP A 150 14.81 -22.47 -22.57
C ASP A 150 13.62 -21.58 -22.23
N LEU A 151 12.46 -22.20 -21.96
CA LEU A 151 11.19 -21.52 -21.80
C LEU A 151 10.48 -21.95 -20.51
N ASN A 152 10.19 -20.97 -19.67
CA ASN A 152 9.21 -21.07 -18.59
C ASN A 152 8.41 -19.76 -18.47
N GLU A 153 7.51 -19.69 -17.51
CA GLU A 153 6.64 -18.53 -17.30
C GLU A 153 7.45 -17.22 -17.17
N TYR A 154 8.57 -17.23 -16.44
CA TYR A 154 9.39 -16.03 -16.23
C TYR A 154 10.14 -15.62 -17.48
N ALA A 155 10.67 -16.56 -18.27
CA ALA A 155 11.28 -16.25 -19.56
C ALA A 155 10.28 -15.59 -20.52
N PHE A 156 9.05 -16.11 -20.59
CA PHE A 156 7.98 -15.53 -21.40
C PHE A 156 7.58 -14.12 -20.94
N ARG A 157 7.32 -13.94 -19.64
CA ARG A 157 6.95 -12.64 -19.07
C ARG A 157 8.07 -11.62 -19.24
N PHE A 158 9.31 -12.00 -18.94
CA PHE A 158 10.46 -11.11 -19.06
C PHE A 158 10.76 -10.75 -20.52
N TYR A 159 10.61 -11.68 -21.47
CA TYR A 159 10.67 -11.34 -22.90
C TYR A 159 9.71 -10.20 -23.26
N ASN A 160 8.45 -10.27 -22.82
CA ASN A 160 7.46 -9.24 -23.12
C ASN A 160 7.82 -7.90 -22.47
N ILE A 161 8.32 -7.91 -21.23
CA ILE A 161 8.86 -6.73 -20.54
C ILE A 161 9.98 -6.07 -21.35
N LEU A 162 10.92 -6.87 -21.87
CA LEU A 162 12.04 -6.41 -22.69
C LEU A 162 11.58 -5.84 -24.04
N LYS A 163 10.67 -6.52 -24.74
CA LYS A 163 10.14 -6.07 -26.03
C LYS A 163 9.37 -4.76 -25.92
N ILE A 164 8.51 -4.60 -24.90
CA ILE A 164 7.79 -3.33 -24.66
C ILE A 164 8.78 -2.16 -24.48
N ARG A 165 9.93 -2.43 -23.87
CA ARG A 165 10.99 -1.45 -23.62
C ARG A 165 12.02 -1.35 -24.74
N LYS A 166 11.77 -1.99 -25.88
CA LYS A 166 12.66 -2.03 -27.05
C LYS A 166 14.08 -2.52 -26.73
N ILE A 167 14.19 -3.40 -25.73
CA ILE A 167 15.45 -4.04 -25.36
C ILE A 167 15.68 -5.20 -26.32
N PRO A 168 16.82 -5.27 -27.03
CA PRO A 168 17.15 -6.42 -27.86
C PRO A 168 17.15 -7.70 -27.03
N VAL A 169 16.36 -8.67 -27.48
CA VAL A 169 16.21 -9.96 -26.81
C VAL A 169 16.17 -11.09 -27.84
N GLU A 170 17.01 -12.10 -27.63
CA GLU A 170 17.09 -13.32 -28.43
C GLU A 170 16.69 -14.52 -27.56
N VAL A 171 15.83 -15.40 -28.08
CA VAL A 171 15.40 -16.61 -27.38
C VAL A 171 15.90 -17.87 -28.10
N HIS A 172 16.26 -18.88 -27.32
CA HIS A 172 16.73 -20.18 -27.81
C HIS A 172 16.11 -21.31 -27.00
N GLY A 173 15.95 -22.46 -27.62
CA GLY A 173 15.35 -23.65 -27.02
C GLY A 173 14.22 -24.18 -27.89
N GLU A 174 14.03 -25.50 -27.90
CA GLU A 174 13.02 -26.16 -28.73
C GLU A 174 11.61 -25.65 -28.41
N ALA A 175 11.30 -25.47 -27.12
CA ALA A 175 10.00 -25.03 -26.66
C ALA A 175 9.59 -23.65 -27.20
N TRP A 176 10.54 -22.72 -27.37
CA TRP A 176 10.27 -21.45 -28.05
C TRP A 176 9.90 -21.64 -29.52
N GLY A 177 10.59 -22.52 -30.24
CA GLY A 177 10.30 -22.79 -31.65
C GLY A 177 8.96 -23.51 -31.86
N VAL A 178 8.60 -24.41 -30.95
CA VAL A 178 7.34 -25.17 -31.02
C VAL A 178 6.14 -24.32 -30.62
N LEU A 179 6.23 -23.60 -29.50
CA LEU A 179 5.09 -22.87 -28.91
C LEU A 179 4.99 -21.41 -29.40
N PHE A 180 6.13 -20.77 -29.68
CA PHE A 180 6.22 -19.33 -29.99
C PHE A 180 7.17 -19.02 -31.17
N PRO A 181 6.97 -19.63 -32.35
CA PRO A 181 7.88 -19.47 -33.48
C PRO A 181 8.09 -18.00 -33.91
N LYS A 182 7.09 -17.13 -33.74
CA LYS A 182 7.22 -15.69 -34.09
C LYS A 182 8.11 -14.90 -33.14
N MET A 183 8.43 -15.43 -31.96
CA MET A 183 9.30 -14.77 -30.97
C MET A 183 10.78 -15.12 -31.16
N CYS A 184 11.09 -16.07 -32.05
CA CYS A 184 12.46 -16.55 -32.32
C CYS A 184 13.24 -15.66 -33.30
N GLU A 185 13.21 -14.34 -33.09
CA GLU A 185 14.02 -13.37 -33.85
C GLU A 185 15.52 -13.55 -33.55
N LYS A 186 16.36 -13.54 -34.58
CA LYS A 186 17.82 -13.66 -34.45
C LYS A 186 18.51 -12.33 -34.70
N TYR A 187 19.47 -12.00 -33.85
CA TYR A 187 20.32 -10.83 -33.99
C TYR A 187 21.70 -11.25 -34.51
N GLN A 188 22.22 -10.55 -35.51
CA GLN A 188 23.56 -10.79 -36.05
C GLN A 188 24.58 -9.82 -35.43
N ASN A 189 25.84 -10.27 -35.33
CA ASN A 189 27.01 -9.42 -35.05
C ASN A 189 27.08 -8.77 -33.64
N ILE A 190 26.43 -9.33 -32.62
CA ILE A 190 26.66 -8.90 -31.21
C ILE A 190 27.72 -9.81 -30.57
N PRO A 191 28.87 -9.26 -30.11
CA PRO A 191 29.88 -10.05 -29.40
C PRO A 191 29.30 -10.71 -28.14
N ASN A 192 29.64 -11.97 -27.90
CA ASN A 192 29.17 -12.71 -26.72
C ASN A 192 29.50 -12.03 -25.38
N SER A 193 30.54 -11.18 -25.34
CA SER A 193 30.90 -10.36 -24.17
C SER A 193 29.84 -9.31 -23.82
N ASN A 194 29.00 -8.93 -24.78
CA ASN A 194 27.98 -7.90 -24.64
C ASN A 194 26.58 -8.53 -24.57
N VAL A 195 26.47 -9.83 -24.27
CA VAL A 195 25.19 -10.54 -24.16
C VAL A 195 24.97 -10.96 -22.72
N PHE A 196 23.89 -10.46 -22.12
CA PHE A 196 23.44 -10.94 -20.82
C PHE A 196 22.67 -12.24 -21.01
N LYS A 197 23.22 -13.36 -20.51
CA LYS A 197 22.64 -14.70 -20.72
C LYS A 197 21.76 -15.09 -19.54
N ILE A 198 20.57 -15.60 -19.85
CA ILE A 198 19.61 -16.14 -18.91
C ILE A 198 19.34 -17.59 -19.28
N TYR A 199 19.43 -18.49 -18.31
CA TYR A 199 18.96 -19.87 -18.43
C TYR A 199 17.60 -19.95 -17.74
N ALA A 200 16.50 -20.10 -18.47
CA ALA A 200 15.16 -19.98 -17.88
C ALA A 200 14.99 -20.93 -16.69
N ASP A 201 15.44 -22.18 -16.83
CA ASP A 201 15.39 -23.19 -15.77
C ASP A 201 16.62 -23.21 -14.84
N GLY A 202 17.44 -22.16 -14.83
CA GLY A 202 18.47 -21.97 -13.81
C GLY A 202 19.82 -22.62 -14.07
N VAL A 203 19.89 -23.61 -14.95
CA VAL A 203 21.13 -24.30 -15.33
C VAL A 203 21.29 -24.37 -16.84
N SER A 204 22.52 -24.53 -17.32
CA SER A 204 22.83 -24.63 -18.75
C SER A 204 22.64 -26.04 -19.33
N ARG A 205 22.23 -27.02 -18.52
CA ARG A 205 22.03 -28.43 -18.91
C ARG A 205 20.61 -28.85 -18.53
N THR A 206 19.85 -29.37 -19.47
CA THR A 206 18.46 -29.77 -19.27
C THR A 206 18.31 -30.92 -18.25
N GLY A 207 17.17 -31.00 -17.56
CA GLY A 207 16.81 -32.11 -16.66
C GLY A 207 17.41 -32.13 -15.24
N LEU A 208 18.17 -31.10 -14.84
CA LEU A 208 18.92 -31.09 -13.56
C LEU A 208 18.67 -29.89 -12.63
N SER A 209 17.78 -28.96 -12.96
CA SER A 209 17.55 -27.77 -12.13
C SER A 209 16.68 -28.06 -10.91
N GLU A 210 17.10 -27.58 -9.74
CA GLU A 210 16.22 -27.42 -8.58
C GLU A 210 15.63 -26.01 -8.55
N SER A 211 14.59 -25.79 -7.72
CA SER A 211 14.01 -24.45 -7.55
C SER A 211 15.02 -23.41 -7.05
N SER A 212 16.07 -23.85 -6.35
CA SER A 212 17.19 -23.01 -5.92
C SER A 212 18.01 -22.49 -7.09
N ASP A 213 18.27 -23.31 -8.11
CA ASP A 213 18.99 -22.95 -9.33
C ASP A 213 18.19 -21.90 -10.12
N VAL A 214 16.89 -22.16 -10.31
CA VAL A 214 15.98 -21.23 -10.98
C VAL A 214 15.97 -19.90 -10.23
N ARG A 215 15.79 -19.92 -8.91
CA ARG A 215 15.83 -18.70 -8.10
C ARG A 215 17.13 -17.93 -8.27
N ASN A 216 18.27 -18.61 -8.21
CA ASN A 216 19.59 -17.97 -8.33
C ASN A 216 19.77 -17.29 -9.69
N GLN A 217 19.25 -17.89 -10.75
CA GLN A 217 19.34 -17.34 -12.10
C GLN A 217 18.40 -16.14 -12.32
N TRP A 218 17.27 -16.08 -11.61
CA TRP A 218 16.29 -15.00 -11.70
C TRP A 218 16.41 -13.94 -10.61
N ILE A 219 17.33 -14.10 -9.64
CA ILE A 219 17.48 -13.18 -8.50
C ILE A 219 17.80 -11.73 -8.92
N PHE A 220 18.37 -11.53 -10.10
CA PHE A 220 18.64 -10.21 -10.66
C PHE A 220 17.35 -9.37 -10.82
N ILE A 221 16.18 -10.01 -11.01
CA ILE A 221 14.89 -9.33 -11.05
C ILE A 221 14.60 -8.68 -9.70
N SER A 222 14.81 -9.40 -8.59
CA SER A 222 14.69 -8.82 -7.24
C SER A 222 15.71 -7.70 -6.99
N GLU A 223 16.92 -7.82 -7.56
CA GLU A 223 17.93 -6.76 -7.49
C GLU A 223 17.48 -5.47 -8.21
N ILE A 224 16.85 -5.58 -9.40
CA ILE A 224 16.26 -4.44 -10.11
C ILE A 224 15.25 -3.72 -9.19
N GLY A 225 14.33 -4.47 -8.57
CA GLY A 225 13.31 -3.91 -7.69
C GLY A 225 13.91 -3.20 -6.47
N GLN A 226 14.92 -3.81 -5.83
CA GLN A 226 15.57 -3.21 -4.66
C GLN A 226 16.37 -1.94 -5.03
N ARG A 227 17.06 -1.93 -6.18
CA ARG A 227 17.79 -0.73 -6.66
C ARG A 227 16.82 0.43 -6.93
N LYS A 228 15.67 0.15 -7.57
CA LYS A 228 14.58 1.12 -7.73
C LYS A 228 14.09 1.68 -6.41
N HIS A 229 13.84 0.80 -5.43
CA HIS A 229 13.41 1.20 -4.10
C HIS A 229 14.45 2.12 -3.43
N ASN A 230 15.73 1.74 -3.44
CA ASN A 230 16.81 2.57 -2.89
C ASN A 230 16.97 3.91 -3.64
N LYS A 231 16.83 3.92 -4.98
CA LYS A 231 16.88 5.15 -5.81
C LYS A 231 15.73 6.10 -5.44
N LEU A 232 14.51 5.58 -5.25
CA LEU A 232 13.37 6.36 -4.78
C LEU A 232 13.61 6.92 -3.37
N THR A 233 14.18 6.13 -2.45
CA THR A 233 14.56 6.59 -1.11
C THR A 233 15.45 7.84 -1.19
N GLU A 234 16.50 7.82 -2.02
CA GLU A 234 17.41 8.96 -2.20
C GLU A 234 16.76 10.17 -2.88
N ILE A 235 15.92 9.94 -3.90
CA ILE A 235 15.16 11.01 -4.57
C ILE A 235 14.26 11.73 -3.56
N TYR A 236 13.51 10.98 -2.76
CA TYR A 236 12.57 11.54 -1.79
C TYR A 236 13.27 12.16 -0.59
N ARG A 237 14.37 11.57 -0.10
CA ARG A 237 15.23 12.21 0.91
C ARG A 237 15.62 13.63 0.46
N LYS A 238 16.18 13.77 -0.75
CA LYS A 238 16.57 15.08 -1.31
C LYS A 238 15.37 16.01 -1.54
N LYS A 239 14.23 15.46 -1.97
CA LYS A 239 12.99 16.23 -2.18
C LYS A 239 12.44 16.78 -0.87
N PHE A 240 12.46 15.99 0.20
CA PHE A 240 12.05 16.40 1.54
C PHE A 240 13.01 17.43 2.12
N GLU A 241 14.31 17.22 2.00
CA GLU A 241 15.33 18.17 2.41
C GLU A 241 15.14 19.55 1.73
N LYS A 242 14.92 19.58 0.40
CA LYS A 242 14.61 20.81 -0.35
C LYS A 242 13.34 21.52 0.13
N LYS A 243 12.38 20.80 0.68
CA LYS A 243 11.14 21.34 1.27
C LYS A 243 11.32 21.78 2.74
N GLY A 244 12.50 21.57 3.34
CA GLY A 244 12.75 21.82 4.76
C GLY A 244 12.20 20.74 5.70
N ILE A 245 11.79 19.58 5.16
CA ILE A 245 11.30 18.45 5.95
C ILE A 245 12.50 17.69 6.53
N LYS A 246 12.47 17.42 7.84
CA LYS A 246 13.48 16.60 8.51
C LYS A 246 13.33 15.14 8.07
N CYS A 247 14.26 14.63 7.31
CA CYS A 247 14.24 13.26 6.79
C CYS A 247 15.57 12.57 7.05
N LEU A 248 15.52 11.36 7.60
CA LEU A 248 16.66 10.49 7.89
C LEU A 248 16.51 9.18 7.12
N THR A 249 17.58 8.68 6.54
CA THR A 249 17.67 7.30 6.05
C THR A 249 18.28 6.37 7.10
N ALA A 250 17.73 5.17 7.21
CA ALA A 250 18.20 4.11 8.10
C ALA A 250 18.33 2.81 7.31
N TYR A 251 19.53 2.60 6.76
CA TYR A 251 19.82 1.45 5.92
C TYR A 251 20.33 0.27 6.75
N PHE A 252 19.54 -0.80 6.82
CA PHE A 252 19.94 -2.05 7.46
C PHE A 252 20.84 -2.88 6.54
N PRO A 253 21.96 -3.43 7.03
CA PRO A 253 22.86 -4.22 6.21
C PRO A 253 22.34 -5.65 6.03
N HIS A 254 22.85 -6.35 5.00
CA HIS A 254 22.60 -7.78 4.82
C HIS A 254 23.26 -8.65 5.90
N ARG A 255 24.36 -8.18 6.47
CA ARG A 255 25.12 -8.83 7.55
C ARG A 255 25.58 -7.77 8.53
N ALA A 256 25.64 -8.10 9.81
CA ALA A 256 26.21 -7.24 10.83
C ALA A 256 27.58 -7.80 11.25
N GLY A 257 28.59 -6.94 11.40
CA GLY A 257 29.88 -7.34 11.95
C GLY A 257 29.92 -7.23 13.48
N GLY A 258 31.01 -7.72 14.08
CA GLY A 258 31.41 -7.35 15.45
C GLY A 258 30.98 -8.30 16.58
N TYR A 259 30.15 -9.32 16.32
CA TYR A 259 29.68 -10.24 17.37
C TYR A 259 29.73 -11.71 16.91
N ASN A 260 30.95 -12.21 16.65
CA ASN A 260 31.19 -13.52 16.04
C ASN A 260 30.80 -14.71 16.96
N THR A 261 29.52 -15.08 16.98
CA THR A 261 29.09 -16.34 17.59
C THR A 261 28.94 -17.45 16.56
N ILE A 262 28.84 -18.70 17.03
CA ILE A 262 28.55 -19.85 16.18
C ILE A 262 27.23 -19.64 15.43
N GLU A 263 26.26 -18.98 16.06
CA GLU A 263 24.95 -18.64 15.49
C GLU A 263 25.07 -17.62 14.35
N GLU A 264 25.97 -16.63 14.44
CA GLU A 264 26.27 -15.74 13.31
C GLU A 264 26.88 -16.52 12.13
N LEU A 265 27.80 -17.46 12.39
CA LEU A 265 28.36 -18.34 11.34
C LEU A 265 27.28 -19.20 10.66
N TYR A 266 26.28 -19.69 11.41
CA TYR A 266 25.14 -20.41 10.84
C TYR A 266 24.27 -19.52 9.94
N ARG A 267 23.99 -18.27 10.37
CA ARG A 267 23.24 -17.29 9.56
C ARG A 267 23.98 -16.92 8.28
N GLU A 268 25.31 -16.78 8.32
CA GLU A 268 26.12 -16.45 7.15
C GLU A 268 26.06 -17.51 6.04
N LYS A 269 25.80 -18.78 6.39
CA LYS A 269 25.60 -19.89 5.45
C LYS A 269 24.24 -19.87 4.73
N ARG A 270 23.43 -18.82 4.91
CA ARG A 270 22.18 -18.53 4.15
C ARG A 270 21.15 -19.66 4.18
N ILE A 271 21.00 -20.33 5.32
CA ILE A 271 19.75 -21.05 5.58
C ILE A 271 18.71 -19.97 5.87
N CYS A 272 17.92 -19.61 4.85
CA CYS A 272 16.83 -18.66 5.01
C CYS A 272 15.82 -19.26 5.98
N ILE A 273 15.75 -18.70 7.19
CA ILE A 273 14.75 -19.08 8.17
C ILE A 273 13.53 -18.23 7.85
N ASP A 274 12.68 -18.72 6.93
CA ASP A 274 11.32 -18.21 6.84
C ASP A 274 10.69 -18.41 8.22
N MET A 275 10.60 -17.39 9.07
CA MET A 275 9.75 -17.50 10.25
C MET A 275 8.30 -17.65 9.74
N PRO A 276 7.61 -18.76 10.04
CA PRO A 276 7.74 -19.57 11.25
C PRO A 276 8.20 -21.03 11.00
N LYS A 277 9.29 -21.27 10.30
CA LYS A 277 9.93 -22.60 10.23
C LYS A 277 10.80 -22.76 11.47
N TRP A 278 10.18 -23.16 12.58
CA TRP A 278 10.78 -23.55 13.86
C TRP A 278 11.79 -24.72 13.79
N ASN A 279 12.20 -25.11 12.58
CA ASN A 279 12.97 -26.32 12.29
C ASN A 279 14.46 -26.19 12.64
N GLY A 280 14.96 -24.98 12.91
CA GLY A 280 16.31 -24.79 13.43
C GLY A 280 16.32 -24.82 14.96
N ALA A 281 17.03 -25.77 15.57
CA ALA A 281 17.19 -25.86 17.03
C ALA A 281 17.62 -24.51 17.67
N HIS A 282 18.48 -23.76 16.99
CA HIS A 282 19.01 -22.47 17.43
C HIS A 282 17.95 -21.35 17.54
N VAL A 283 16.90 -21.36 16.71
CA VAL A 283 15.83 -20.33 16.78
C VAL A 283 15.07 -20.45 18.10
N LYS A 284 14.84 -21.70 18.55
CA LYS A 284 14.15 -21.97 19.82
C LYS A 284 14.95 -21.45 21.00
N GLU A 285 16.25 -21.75 21.04
CA GLU A 285 17.17 -21.29 22.08
C GLU A 285 17.26 -19.76 22.12
N GLN A 286 17.26 -19.09 20.96
CA GLN A 286 17.26 -17.64 20.88
C GLN A 286 15.97 -17.01 21.41
N ILE A 287 14.81 -17.56 21.04
CA ILE A 287 13.51 -17.11 21.58
C ILE A 287 13.49 -17.30 23.10
N GLU A 288 13.90 -18.47 23.59
CA GLU A 288 13.99 -18.76 25.03
C GLU A 288 14.91 -17.77 25.76
N SER A 289 16.06 -17.43 25.17
CA SER A 289 16.99 -16.45 25.72
C SER A 289 16.42 -15.02 25.74
N VAL A 290 15.67 -14.62 24.71
CA VAL A 290 15.08 -13.28 24.61
C VAL A 290 13.96 -13.10 25.64
N TYR A 291 13.10 -14.11 25.79
CA TYR A 291 11.91 -14.03 26.62
C TYR A 291 12.08 -14.61 28.03
N GLY A 292 13.21 -15.27 28.31
CA GLY A 292 13.49 -15.92 29.59
C GLY A 292 12.56 -17.10 29.91
N ARG A 293 11.84 -17.61 28.90
CA ARG A 293 10.90 -18.73 29.03
C ARG A 293 10.73 -19.44 27.69
N LYS A 294 10.25 -20.68 27.75
CA LYS A 294 9.82 -21.41 26.56
C LYS A 294 8.61 -20.73 25.93
N ILE A 295 8.72 -20.48 24.63
CA ILE A 295 7.64 -20.14 23.72
C ILE A 295 7.79 -21.18 22.61
N ASP A 296 6.70 -21.84 22.23
CA ASP A 296 6.69 -22.78 21.11
C ASP A 296 6.00 -22.16 19.88
N GLU A 297 5.95 -22.92 18.77
CA GLU A 297 5.33 -22.46 17.54
C GLU A 297 3.84 -22.13 17.70
N THR A 298 3.12 -22.91 18.50
CA THR A 298 1.69 -22.72 18.75
C THR A 298 1.46 -21.42 19.52
N GLU A 299 2.25 -21.19 20.57
CA GLU A 299 2.21 -19.98 21.35
C GLU A 299 2.63 -18.76 20.53
N TRP A 300 3.70 -18.85 19.73
CA TRP A 300 4.11 -17.76 18.86
C TRP A 300 3.05 -17.39 17.83
N LYS A 301 2.40 -18.38 17.21
CA LYS A 301 1.26 -18.15 16.29
C LYS A 301 0.12 -17.45 17.00
N LYS A 302 -0.17 -17.81 18.25
CA LYS A 302 -1.17 -17.11 19.08
C LYS A 302 -0.76 -15.65 19.34
N LEU A 303 0.48 -15.40 19.75
CA LEU A 303 0.99 -14.03 19.97
C LEU A 303 0.94 -13.19 18.69
N ALA A 304 1.38 -13.73 17.55
CA ALA A 304 1.31 -13.08 16.26
C ALA A 304 -0.14 -12.77 15.84
N THR A 305 -1.08 -13.68 16.12
CA THR A 305 -2.50 -13.50 15.84
C THR A 305 -3.09 -12.37 16.69
N GLU A 306 -2.77 -12.32 17.97
CA GLU A 306 -3.22 -11.25 18.87
C GLU A 306 -2.60 -9.90 18.51
N ARG A 307 -1.29 -9.87 18.19
CA ARG A 307 -0.62 -8.67 17.66
C ARG A 307 -1.33 -8.16 16.40
N ASN A 308 -1.64 -9.02 15.44
CA ASN A 308 -2.30 -8.62 14.19
C ASN A 308 -3.74 -8.10 14.38
N LYS A 309 -4.35 -8.32 15.56
CA LYS A 309 -5.66 -7.75 15.96
C LYS A 309 -5.53 -6.44 16.76
N ASP A 310 -4.32 -5.99 17.07
CA ASP A 310 -4.09 -4.77 17.84
C ASP A 310 -4.72 -3.56 17.13
N ALA A 311 -5.54 -2.80 17.85
CA ALA A 311 -6.28 -1.66 17.32
C ALA A 311 -5.38 -0.51 16.82
N ARG A 312 -4.08 -0.54 17.14
CA ARG A 312 -3.09 0.40 16.60
C ARG A 312 -2.85 0.20 15.11
N TYR A 313 -3.12 -0.98 14.56
CA TYR A 313 -3.18 -1.18 13.12
C TYR A 313 -4.47 -0.54 12.57
N VAL A 314 -4.31 0.50 11.77
CA VAL A 314 -5.42 1.23 11.15
C VAL A 314 -5.43 0.93 9.66
N TYR A 315 -6.58 0.47 9.17
CA TYR A 315 -6.80 0.07 7.77
C TYR A 315 -7.96 0.85 7.12
N ASP A 316 -8.26 2.05 7.60
CA ASP A 316 -9.39 2.87 7.14
C ASP A 316 -9.07 3.52 5.78
N ILE A 317 -8.65 4.77 5.76
CA ILE A 317 -8.32 5.50 4.52
C ILE A 317 -6.88 5.20 4.04
N GLU A 318 -5.95 4.96 4.97
CA GLU A 318 -4.59 4.55 4.66
C GLU A 318 -4.09 3.55 5.70
N SER A 319 -3.36 2.53 5.24
CA SER A 319 -2.72 1.58 6.16
C SER A 319 -1.62 2.29 6.96
N LYS A 320 -1.72 2.19 8.30
CA LYS A 320 -0.73 2.75 9.23
C LYS A 320 -0.75 2.07 10.59
N ILE A 321 0.29 2.33 11.37
CA ILE A 321 0.42 1.85 12.76
C ILE A 321 0.60 3.05 13.69
N CYS A 322 -0.33 3.25 14.61
CA CYS A 322 -0.29 4.36 15.56
C CYS A 322 0.29 3.90 16.90
N PHE A 323 1.60 4.09 17.12
CA PHE A 323 2.24 3.68 18.39
C PHE A 323 1.92 4.61 19.57
N GLY A 324 1.37 5.80 19.29
CA GLY A 324 0.84 6.72 20.28
C GLY A 324 0.11 7.92 19.66
N THR A 325 -0.42 8.81 20.49
CA THR A 325 -1.18 9.99 20.05
C THR A 325 -0.48 11.27 20.49
N ALA A 326 -0.07 12.10 19.54
CA ALA A 326 0.47 13.43 19.78
C ALA A 326 0.26 14.32 18.55
N LYS A 327 0.49 15.63 18.72
CA LYS A 327 0.34 16.63 17.66
C LYS A 327 1.41 16.52 16.56
N ASN A 328 2.66 16.21 16.93
CA ASN A 328 3.75 16.05 15.98
C ASN A 328 4.05 14.55 15.81
N LYS A 329 4.63 14.19 14.67
CA LYS A 329 4.86 12.81 14.27
C LYS A 329 6.33 12.53 13.98
N VAL A 330 6.75 11.34 14.36
CA VAL A 330 7.93 10.68 13.78
C VAL A 330 7.41 9.55 12.90
N TYR A 331 7.47 9.75 11.59
CA TYR A 331 7.08 8.75 10.60
C TYR A 331 8.20 7.73 10.45
N MET A 332 7.88 6.44 10.63
CA MET A 332 8.72 5.32 10.23
C MET A 332 8.15 4.70 8.97
N ILE A 333 8.92 4.68 7.89
CA ILE A 333 8.46 4.16 6.60
C ILE A 333 9.42 3.06 6.17
N GLY A 334 8.93 1.86 5.91
CA GLY A 334 9.81 0.75 5.57
C GLY A 334 9.18 -0.64 5.70
N PRO A 335 10.00 -1.69 5.66
CA PRO A 335 9.56 -3.08 5.50
C PRO A 335 9.03 -3.70 6.80
N CYS A 336 9.05 -5.04 6.87
CA CYS A 336 8.54 -5.86 7.97
C CYS A 336 8.96 -5.42 9.39
N ILE A 337 10.12 -4.77 9.55
CA ILE A 337 10.57 -4.22 10.83
C ILE A 337 9.67 -3.07 11.32
N VAL A 338 9.15 -2.24 10.42
CA VAL A 338 8.19 -1.18 10.72
C VAL A 338 6.83 -1.79 11.08
N GLN A 339 6.46 -2.88 10.41
CA GLN A 339 5.24 -3.63 10.71
C GLN A 339 5.27 -4.28 12.10
N GLY A 340 6.46 -4.54 12.66
CA GLY A 340 6.63 -5.31 13.88
C GLY A 340 6.46 -6.82 13.69
N ALA A 341 6.72 -7.33 12.47
CA ALA A 341 6.44 -8.72 12.09
C ALA A 341 7.15 -9.76 12.98
N THR A 342 8.33 -9.42 13.50
CA THR A 342 9.19 -10.29 14.31
C THR A 342 9.07 -10.07 15.82
N ALA A 343 8.20 -9.16 16.27
CA ALA A 343 7.98 -8.90 17.70
C ALA A 343 6.75 -9.66 18.23
N ALA A 344 6.76 -10.11 19.48
CA ALA A 344 5.60 -10.78 20.07
C ALA A 344 4.40 -9.84 20.26
N SER A 345 4.66 -8.54 20.44
CA SER A 345 3.67 -7.47 20.53
C SER A 345 4.17 -6.20 19.84
N LEU A 346 3.26 -5.25 19.57
CA LEU A 346 3.66 -3.95 19.02
C LEU A 346 4.49 -3.12 20.01
N ASP A 347 4.35 -3.33 21.32
CA ASP A 347 5.17 -2.63 22.32
C ASP A 347 6.65 -3.08 22.29
N GLU A 348 6.88 -4.33 21.91
CA GLU A 348 8.22 -4.90 21.70
C GLU A 348 8.80 -4.62 20.31
N SER A 349 8.00 -4.08 19.39
CA SER A 349 8.44 -3.74 18.05
C SER A 349 9.39 -2.53 18.06
N LEU A 350 10.10 -2.31 16.94
CA LEU A 350 10.96 -1.13 16.76
C LEU A 350 10.18 0.16 17.00
N GLY A 351 8.98 0.29 16.43
CA GLY A 351 8.13 1.46 16.57
C GLY A 351 7.59 1.66 17.99
N GLY A 352 7.22 0.58 18.69
CA GLY A 352 6.78 0.63 20.09
C GLY A 352 7.90 1.10 21.02
N CYS A 353 9.09 0.49 20.87
CA CYS A 353 10.29 0.88 21.60
C CYS A 353 10.68 2.33 21.31
N LEU A 354 10.67 2.76 20.05
CA LEU A 354 11.02 4.13 19.66
C LEU A 354 10.04 5.15 20.24
N ASN A 355 8.75 4.86 20.18
CA ASN A 355 7.73 5.71 20.80
C ASN A 355 7.96 5.84 22.31
N GLY A 356 8.29 4.74 22.99
CA GLY A 356 8.63 4.76 24.41
C GLY A 356 9.83 5.66 24.75
N GLU A 357 10.91 5.60 23.96
CA GLU A 357 12.09 6.46 24.14
C GLU A 357 11.76 7.93 23.86
N ILE A 358 11.00 8.22 22.80
CA ILE A 358 10.57 9.59 22.46
C ILE A 358 9.70 10.20 23.57
N ARG A 359 8.80 9.42 24.16
CA ARG A 359 7.91 9.87 25.24
C ARG A 359 8.63 10.26 26.51
N ARG A 360 9.84 9.74 26.75
CA ARG A 360 10.70 10.20 27.85
C ARG A 360 11.29 11.58 27.59
N LEU A 361 11.33 12.03 26.35
CA LEU A 361 11.87 13.33 25.95
C LEU A 361 10.77 14.39 25.76
N SER A 362 9.61 14.01 25.22
CA SER A 362 8.53 14.94 24.89
C SER A 362 7.19 14.23 24.68
N ASP A 363 6.14 14.79 25.28
CA ASP A 363 4.75 14.37 25.05
C ASP A 363 4.14 14.93 23.75
N GLU A 364 4.85 15.84 23.08
CA GLU A 364 4.39 16.50 21.85
C GLU A 364 4.60 15.65 20.60
N TYR A 365 5.29 14.51 20.69
CA TYR A 365 5.61 13.61 19.58
C TYR A 365 5.08 12.19 19.78
N ALA A 366 4.69 11.55 18.68
CA ALA A 366 4.34 10.13 18.64
C ALA A 366 4.88 9.49 17.37
N VAL A 367 5.14 8.18 17.42
CA VAL A 367 5.58 7.41 16.25
C VAL A 367 4.36 6.93 15.44
N GLU A 368 4.43 7.10 14.12
CA GLU A 368 3.49 6.51 13.16
C GLU A 368 4.28 5.64 12.17
N GLY A 369 3.88 4.37 12.01
CA GLY A 369 4.49 3.44 11.06
C GLY A 369 3.71 3.35 9.75
N ARG A 370 4.43 3.35 8.61
CA ARG A 370 3.92 3.08 7.26
C ARG A 370 4.70 1.91 6.66
N THR A 371 4.03 0.79 6.46
CA THR A 371 4.68 -0.45 6.01
C THR A 371 4.74 -0.52 4.49
N CYS A 372 5.91 -0.79 3.93
CA CYS A 372 6.12 -1.06 2.51
C CYS A 372 7.24 -2.08 2.30
N GLY A 373 7.00 -3.09 1.45
CA GLY A 373 8.00 -4.12 1.16
C GLY A 373 9.18 -3.59 0.33
N LEU A 374 10.37 -4.17 0.53
CA LEU A 374 11.61 -3.79 -0.16
C LEU A 374 11.57 -3.92 -1.70
N TYR A 375 10.55 -4.60 -2.22
CA TYR A 375 10.37 -4.91 -3.63
C TYR A 375 9.15 -4.21 -4.25
N SER A 376 8.47 -3.35 -3.49
CA SER A 376 7.22 -2.69 -3.90
C SER A 376 7.43 -1.19 -4.13
N PHE A 377 8.17 -0.81 -5.17
CA PHE A 377 8.64 0.55 -5.38
C PHE A 377 7.52 1.51 -5.82
N ALA A 378 6.52 1.03 -6.56
CA ALA A 378 5.36 1.84 -6.93
C ALA A 378 4.49 2.20 -5.70
N GLU A 379 4.32 1.27 -4.77
CA GLU A 379 3.57 1.52 -3.54
C GLU A 379 4.36 2.40 -2.57
N TYR A 380 5.67 2.19 -2.48
CA TYR A 380 6.55 3.02 -1.67
C TYR A 380 6.46 4.50 -2.07
N GLU A 381 6.49 4.79 -3.38
CA GLU A 381 6.35 6.17 -3.85
C GLU A 381 5.00 6.80 -3.48
N LYS A 382 3.91 6.03 -3.54
CA LYS A 382 2.58 6.51 -3.14
C LYS A 382 2.54 6.86 -1.66
N ILE A 383 3.10 6.02 -0.80
CA ILE A 383 3.18 6.28 0.64
C ILE A 383 3.93 7.59 0.91
N LEU A 384 5.07 7.81 0.25
CA LEU A 384 5.87 9.03 0.42
C LEU A 384 5.11 10.29 -0.03
N LYS A 385 4.31 10.19 -1.10
CA LYS A 385 3.43 11.27 -1.58
C LYS A 385 2.23 11.52 -0.66
N SER A 386 1.76 10.48 0.04
CA SER A 386 0.54 10.54 0.86
C SER A 386 0.75 11.19 2.23
N LEU A 387 2.00 11.30 2.69
CA LEU A 387 2.31 11.94 3.97
C LEU A 387 1.86 13.40 4.00
N THR A 388 1.14 13.75 5.07
CA THR A 388 0.86 15.13 5.44
C THR A 388 1.88 15.53 6.51
N VAL A 389 2.75 16.50 6.19
CA VAL A 389 3.98 16.76 6.95
C VAL A 389 4.07 18.23 7.29
N THR A 390 4.36 18.54 8.55
CA THR A 390 4.61 19.87 9.07
C THR A 390 6.10 20.10 9.35
N GLU A 391 6.48 21.34 9.65
CA GLU A 391 7.85 21.71 10.05
C GLU A 391 8.38 21.00 11.31
N ASN A 392 7.49 20.46 12.14
CA ASN A 392 7.87 19.75 13.35
C ASN A 392 8.12 18.27 13.10
N ASP A 393 7.50 17.69 12.08
CA ASP A 393 7.51 16.25 11.85
C ASP A 393 8.87 15.77 11.35
N ILE A 394 9.15 14.50 11.63
CA ILE A 394 10.40 13.83 11.27
C ILE A 394 10.05 12.57 10.48
N ILE A 395 10.76 12.30 9.39
CA ILE A 395 10.60 11.09 8.59
C ILE A 395 11.86 10.24 8.72
N ILE A 396 11.69 8.95 9.00
CA ILE A 396 12.75 7.94 8.99
C ILE A 396 12.41 6.92 7.89
N LEU A 397 13.20 6.94 6.83
CA LEU A 397 13.14 5.99 5.72
C LEU A 397 13.99 4.77 6.06
N ILE A 398 13.35 3.69 6.47
CA ILE A 398 13.98 2.43 6.85
C ILE A 398 14.00 1.52 5.62
N ASP A 399 15.19 1.15 5.19
CA ASP A 399 15.40 0.41 3.95
C ASP A 399 16.58 -0.57 4.11
N ARG A 400 16.82 -1.42 3.12
CA ARG A 400 17.99 -2.28 3.02
C ARG A 400 18.78 -1.92 1.79
N LEU A 401 20.08 -1.67 1.96
CA LEU A 401 20.96 -1.42 0.82
C LEU A 401 21.15 -2.68 0.00
N ASN A 402 20.94 -2.57 -1.30
CA ASN A 402 21.37 -3.57 -2.24
C ASN A 402 22.91 -3.73 -2.18
N SER A 403 23.39 -4.97 -2.11
CA SER A 403 24.82 -5.31 -1.96
C SER A 403 25.75 -4.77 -3.05
N TRP A 404 25.19 -4.42 -4.22
CA TRP A 404 25.93 -3.89 -5.37
C TRP A 404 25.87 -2.37 -5.48
N ASN A 405 24.97 -1.71 -4.73
CA ASN A 405 24.78 -0.27 -4.75
C ASN A 405 25.78 0.41 -3.79
N LYS A 406 27.07 0.36 -4.15
CA LYS A 406 28.17 0.92 -3.34
C LYS A 406 28.44 2.40 -3.57
N GLN A 407 27.77 3.05 -4.52
CA GLN A 407 28.06 4.44 -4.87
C GLN A 407 26.82 5.33 -4.69
N ASN A 408 26.94 6.33 -3.81
CA ASN A 408 26.08 7.51 -3.67
C ASN A 408 24.74 7.38 -2.91
N VAL A 409 24.65 6.53 -1.88
CA VAL A 409 23.55 6.57 -0.90
C VAL A 409 23.96 7.39 0.34
N THR A 410 23.04 8.17 0.88
CA THR A 410 23.28 8.93 2.11
C THR A 410 22.84 8.09 3.29
N LYS A 411 23.73 7.83 4.25
CA LYS A 411 23.40 7.12 5.50
C LYS A 411 23.27 8.12 6.64
N ASP A 412 22.06 8.60 6.92
CA ASP A 412 21.87 9.57 8.01
C ASP A 412 21.96 8.87 9.38
N VAL A 413 21.30 7.72 9.54
CA VAL A 413 21.41 6.85 10.71
C VAL A 413 22.41 5.74 10.42
N LEU A 414 23.50 5.71 11.19
CA LEU A 414 24.58 4.72 11.05
C LEU A 414 24.19 3.40 11.73
N ILE A 415 23.29 2.64 11.09
CA ILE A 415 22.80 1.34 11.60
C ILE A 415 23.94 0.34 11.78
N ASP A 416 24.92 0.31 10.86
CA ASP A 416 26.12 -0.54 10.97
C ASP A 416 26.85 -0.31 12.31
N ASP A 417 27.04 0.96 12.70
CA ASP A 417 27.73 1.34 13.94
C ASP A 417 26.92 1.00 15.20
N ILE A 418 25.59 1.10 15.12
CA ILE A 418 24.69 0.68 16.20
C ILE A 418 24.77 -0.84 16.38
N LEU A 419 24.73 -1.60 15.29
CA LEU A 419 24.80 -3.06 15.31
C LEU A 419 26.20 -3.59 15.71
N ALA A 420 27.26 -2.81 15.51
CA ALA A 420 28.60 -3.16 15.96
C ALA A 420 28.74 -3.14 17.51
N GLN A 421 27.83 -2.47 18.23
CA GLN A 421 27.85 -2.37 19.69
C GLN A 421 27.16 -3.54 20.41
N ARG A 422 26.68 -4.53 19.65
CA ARG A 422 25.94 -5.68 20.18
C ARG A 422 26.79 -6.52 21.13
N LYS A 423 26.12 -7.05 22.16
CA LYS A 423 26.69 -7.96 23.16
C LYS A 423 25.94 -9.30 23.25
N CYS A 424 24.91 -9.46 22.44
CA CYS A 424 24.05 -10.63 22.37
C CYS A 424 23.27 -10.60 21.03
N ASP A 425 22.48 -11.63 20.77
CA ASP A 425 21.60 -11.70 19.60
C ASP A 425 20.53 -10.60 19.64
N TRP A 426 20.52 -9.75 18.62
CA TRP A 426 19.52 -8.68 18.44
C TRP A 426 18.54 -8.95 17.30
N PHE A 427 18.77 -9.99 16.51
CA PHE A 427 17.94 -10.40 15.39
C PHE A 427 17.90 -11.92 15.28
N TYR A 428 16.90 -12.48 14.60
CA TYR A 428 16.69 -13.94 14.52
C TYR A 428 17.49 -14.58 13.39
N ASP A 429 17.38 -14.06 12.17
CA ASP A 429 18.00 -14.60 10.95
C ASP A 429 18.84 -13.54 10.23
N MET A 430 18.39 -12.29 10.16
CA MET A 430 19.10 -11.19 9.52
C MET A 430 18.88 -9.83 10.22
N PRO A 431 19.74 -8.82 10.04
CA PRO A 431 19.67 -7.56 10.78
C PRO A 431 18.32 -6.82 10.74
N LEU A 432 17.51 -7.01 9.69
CA LEU A 432 16.18 -6.41 9.56
C LEU A 432 15.11 -7.13 10.40
N HIS A 433 15.35 -8.38 10.81
CA HIS A 433 14.42 -9.23 11.55
C HIS A 433 14.80 -9.26 13.03
N THR A 434 14.72 -8.08 13.64
CA THR A 434 15.12 -7.83 15.02
C THR A 434 14.23 -8.56 16.03
N ASN A 435 14.82 -9.00 17.13
CA ASN A 435 14.09 -9.43 18.31
C ASN A 435 13.81 -8.22 19.23
N TYR A 436 13.14 -8.45 20.38
CA TYR A 436 12.84 -7.38 21.33
C TYR A 436 14.09 -6.62 21.81
N VAL A 437 15.19 -7.33 22.10
CA VAL A 437 16.43 -6.71 22.56
C VAL A 437 16.99 -5.77 21.49
N GLY A 438 17.04 -6.24 20.24
CA GLY A 438 17.46 -5.43 19.10
C GLY A 438 16.59 -4.19 18.89
N ASN A 439 15.27 -4.36 18.90
CA ASN A 439 14.32 -3.24 18.79
C ASN A 439 14.56 -2.18 19.85
N ARG A 440 14.74 -2.60 21.12
CA ARG A 440 14.97 -1.69 22.23
C ARG A 440 16.26 -0.91 22.08
N GLU A 441 17.38 -1.60 21.83
CA GLU A 441 18.70 -0.95 21.80
C GLU A 441 18.93 -0.10 20.54
N ILE A 442 18.38 -0.52 19.39
CA ILE A 442 18.36 0.31 18.17
C ILE A 442 17.52 1.57 18.43
N SER A 443 16.29 1.43 18.93
CA SER A 443 15.42 2.58 19.21
C SER A 443 16.02 3.55 20.22
N ARG A 444 16.69 3.04 21.26
CA ARG A 444 17.42 3.88 22.23
C ARG A 444 18.53 4.68 21.55
N SER A 445 19.35 4.04 20.71
CA SER A 445 20.46 4.71 20.00
C SER A 445 19.95 5.73 18.99
N VAL A 446 18.95 5.35 18.17
CA VAL A 446 18.30 6.24 17.20
C VAL A 446 17.70 7.46 17.90
N CYS A 447 16.96 7.24 18.99
CA CYS A 447 16.34 8.34 19.74
C CYS A 447 17.39 9.28 20.34
N ARG A 448 18.38 8.73 21.07
CA ARG A 448 19.41 9.51 21.77
C ARG A 448 20.29 10.29 20.81
N ASP A 449 20.79 9.64 19.77
CA ASP A 449 21.89 10.17 18.96
C ASP A 449 21.40 11.00 17.76
N TYR A 450 20.17 10.74 17.27
CA TYR A 450 19.67 11.35 16.03
C TYR A 450 18.40 12.17 16.23
N LEU A 451 17.46 11.71 17.05
CA LEU A 451 16.15 12.38 17.20
C LEU A 451 16.09 13.39 18.34
N ALA A 452 16.84 13.17 19.42
CA ALA A 452 16.68 13.94 20.66
C ALA A 452 16.84 15.45 20.47
N GLN A 453 17.74 15.90 19.59
CA GLN A 453 17.89 17.32 19.28
C GLN A 453 16.78 17.84 18.36
N MET A 454 16.29 17.02 17.43
CA MET A 454 15.23 17.42 16.49
C MET A 454 13.87 17.57 17.15
N ILE A 455 13.64 16.81 18.24
CA ILE A 455 12.40 16.77 19.03
C ILE A 455 12.36 17.91 20.06
N LYS A 456 13.50 18.46 20.46
CA LYS A 456 13.55 19.58 21.41
C LYS A 456 12.95 20.83 20.78
N ASN A 457 12.10 21.52 21.55
CA ASN A 457 11.52 22.82 21.21
C ASN A 457 10.78 22.85 19.86
N PRO A 458 9.72 22.04 19.67
CA PRO A 458 8.91 22.11 18.47
C PRO A 458 8.32 23.51 18.29
N LYS A 459 8.13 23.93 17.03
CA LYS A 459 7.44 25.18 16.72
C LYS A 459 6.03 25.13 17.28
N LYS A 460 5.60 26.22 17.93
CA LYS A 460 4.25 26.32 18.53
C LYS A 460 3.13 26.31 17.47
N LYS A 461 3.43 26.82 16.28
CA LYS A 461 2.52 26.88 15.11
C LYS A 461 3.30 26.46 13.86
N PRO A 462 3.55 25.15 13.67
CA PRO A 462 4.28 24.67 12.51
C PRO A 462 3.45 24.85 11.24
N GLN A 463 4.08 25.18 10.13
CA GLN A 463 3.44 25.20 8.81
C GLN A 463 3.46 23.81 8.17
N TYR A 464 2.51 23.54 7.27
CA TYR A 464 2.57 22.34 6.42
C TYR A 464 3.63 22.52 5.34
N LEU A 465 4.52 21.54 5.22
CA LEU A 465 5.56 21.45 4.19
C LEU A 465 5.16 20.46 3.08
N GLN A 466 4.25 19.54 3.38
CA GLN A 466 3.59 18.69 2.39
C GLN A 466 2.15 18.44 2.79
N ALA A 467 1.23 18.66 1.85
CA ALA A 467 -0.13 18.17 1.96
C ALA A 467 -0.19 16.78 1.32
N GLY A 468 -0.76 15.81 2.03
CA GLY A 468 -0.78 14.41 1.58
C GLY A 468 -1.62 14.22 0.33
N GLN A 469 -1.05 13.57 -0.69
CA GLN A 469 -1.81 13.12 -1.86
C GLN A 469 -2.63 11.88 -1.45
N LEU A 470 -3.92 12.08 -1.22
CA LEU A 470 -4.80 10.97 -0.88
C LEU A 470 -5.05 10.13 -2.13
N LYS A 471 -4.91 8.81 -2.02
CA LYS A 471 -5.35 7.86 -3.04
C LYS A 471 -6.46 7.01 -2.46
N LEU A 472 -7.63 7.09 -3.07
CA LEU A 472 -8.77 6.24 -2.73
C LEU A 472 -8.67 4.89 -3.43
N GLU A 473 -9.21 3.86 -2.79
CA GLU A 473 -9.52 2.59 -3.45
C GLU A 473 -10.53 2.81 -4.58
N LYS A 474 -10.50 1.94 -5.60
CA LYS A 474 -11.28 2.11 -6.84
C LYS A 474 -12.78 2.29 -6.58
N ASP A 475 -13.36 1.52 -5.66
CA ASP A 475 -14.79 1.59 -5.34
C ASP A 475 -15.16 2.89 -4.59
N ALA A 476 -14.28 3.35 -3.70
CA ALA A 476 -14.45 4.62 -3.00
C ALA A 476 -14.33 5.81 -3.96
N GLU A 477 -13.37 5.75 -4.90
CA GLU A 477 -13.20 6.73 -5.96
C GLU A 477 -14.42 6.81 -6.88
N GLN A 478 -14.96 5.67 -7.32
CA GLN A 478 -16.19 5.64 -8.14
C GLN A 478 -17.38 6.27 -7.41
N THR A 479 -17.57 5.94 -6.14
CA THR A 479 -18.68 6.48 -5.34
C THR A 479 -18.50 7.98 -5.09
N LEU A 480 -17.27 8.46 -4.91
CA LEU A 480 -16.97 9.88 -4.79
C LEU A 480 -17.23 10.64 -6.10
N ASN A 481 -16.79 10.08 -7.23
CA ASN A 481 -17.01 10.68 -8.55
C ASN A 481 -18.51 10.78 -8.87
N ALA A 482 -19.31 9.75 -8.55
CA ALA A 482 -20.75 9.80 -8.70
C ALA A 482 -21.39 10.92 -7.85
N TYR A 483 -20.91 11.12 -6.62
CA TYR A 483 -21.34 12.24 -5.78
C TYR A 483 -20.96 13.60 -6.37
N ILE A 484 -19.72 13.76 -6.84
CA ILE A 484 -19.24 15.00 -7.46
C ILE A 484 -20.09 15.35 -8.69
N GLU A 485 -20.37 14.38 -9.55
CA GLU A 485 -21.24 14.59 -10.72
C GLU A 485 -22.68 14.94 -10.33
N GLN A 486 -23.21 14.36 -9.26
CA GLN A 486 -24.55 14.69 -8.75
C GLN A 486 -24.64 16.16 -8.29
N ILE A 487 -23.59 16.71 -7.69
CA ILE A 487 -23.59 18.08 -7.15
C ILE A 487 -23.06 19.13 -8.12
N ARG A 488 -22.50 18.71 -9.26
CA ARG A 488 -21.93 19.62 -10.26
C ARG A 488 -22.99 20.62 -10.73
N SER A 489 -22.71 21.91 -10.53
CA SER A 489 -23.60 22.98 -10.96
C SER A 489 -23.62 23.08 -12.48
N LYS A 490 -24.81 23.12 -13.07
CA LYS A 490 -25.00 23.36 -14.51
C LYS A 490 -24.55 24.76 -14.96
N ILE A 491 -24.35 25.67 -14.01
CA ILE A 491 -23.90 27.04 -14.27
C ILE A 491 -22.36 27.10 -14.40
N ALA A 492 -21.64 26.11 -13.84
CA ALA A 492 -20.19 26.08 -13.86
C ALA A 492 -19.65 26.04 -15.30
N LYS A 493 -18.65 26.87 -15.58
CA LYS A 493 -17.95 26.95 -16.86
C LYS A 493 -16.45 27.07 -16.63
N ASP A 494 -15.67 26.65 -17.61
CA ASP A 494 -14.22 26.76 -17.57
C ASP A 494 -13.78 28.22 -17.41
N GLY A 495 -12.77 28.44 -16.56
CA GLY A 495 -12.21 29.75 -16.28
C GLY A 495 -12.99 30.59 -15.24
N MET A 496 -14.15 30.13 -14.76
CA MET A 496 -14.85 30.81 -13.66
C MET A 496 -14.03 30.79 -12.37
N LYS A 497 -14.09 31.90 -11.63
CA LYS A 497 -13.62 31.95 -10.25
C LYS A 497 -14.68 31.30 -9.36
N ILE A 498 -14.44 30.07 -8.94
CA ILE A 498 -15.41 29.30 -8.14
C ILE A 498 -15.01 29.25 -6.67
N GLY A 499 -15.95 29.61 -5.81
CA GLY A 499 -15.80 29.55 -4.36
C GLY A 499 -16.68 28.50 -3.71
N SER A 500 -16.41 28.19 -2.45
CA SER A 500 -17.27 27.34 -1.64
C SER A 500 -17.41 27.79 -0.19
N ILE A 501 -18.53 27.46 0.43
CA ILE A 501 -18.75 27.47 1.89
C ILE A 501 -19.30 26.11 2.31
N VAL A 502 -18.89 25.62 3.48
CA VAL A 502 -19.61 24.55 4.20
C VAL A 502 -20.30 25.14 5.41
N MET A 503 -21.58 24.81 5.57
CA MET A 503 -22.38 25.30 6.70
C MET A 503 -23.36 24.23 7.19
N ASN A 504 -23.54 24.18 8.51
CA ASN A 504 -24.57 23.30 9.10
C ASN A 504 -25.96 23.93 8.99
N CYS A 505 -26.11 25.24 9.24
CA CYS A 505 -27.39 25.96 9.23
C CYS A 505 -28.45 25.32 10.15
N ASN A 506 -28.15 25.20 11.44
CA ASN A 506 -29.01 24.52 12.43
C ASN A 506 -29.66 25.49 13.46
N PRO A 507 -30.60 26.37 13.09
CA PRO A 507 -31.12 26.66 11.76
C PRO A 507 -30.28 27.73 11.02
N MET A 508 -30.69 28.12 9.81
CA MET A 508 -30.12 29.26 9.09
C MET A 508 -30.38 30.57 9.85
N THR A 509 -29.43 31.51 9.82
CA THR A 509 -29.49 32.79 10.55
C THR A 509 -29.07 33.94 9.63
N ASN A 510 -29.31 35.18 10.06
CA ASN A 510 -28.82 36.37 9.35
C ASN A 510 -27.30 36.38 9.23
N GLY A 511 -26.60 35.77 10.19
CA GLY A 511 -25.15 35.57 10.11
C GLY A 511 -24.73 34.63 8.96
N HIS A 512 -25.49 33.54 8.72
CA HIS A 512 -25.24 32.67 7.57
C HIS A 512 -25.54 33.38 6.25
N LEU A 513 -26.67 34.09 6.18
CA LEU A 513 -27.04 34.86 4.99
C LEU A 513 -26.00 35.94 4.66
N TYR A 514 -25.49 36.64 5.67
CA TYR A 514 -24.39 37.60 5.54
C TYR A 514 -23.11 36.95 4.98
N LEU A 515 -22.72 35.78 5.50
CA LEU A 515 -21.54 35.05 5.00
C LEU A 515 -21.71 34.67 3.53
N ILE A 516 -22.90 34.16 3.15
CA ILE A 516 -23.24 33.80 1.76
C ILE A 516 -23.17 35.04 0.87
N ASP A 517 -23.85 36.12 1.27
CA ASP A 517 -23.94 37.34 0.47
C ASP A 517 -22.58 38.02 0.28
N THR A 518 -21.71 37.94 1.29
CA THR A 518 -20.34 38.46 1.21
C THR A 518 -19.49 37.59 0.27
N ALA A 519 -19.48 36.27 0.47
CA ALA A 519 -18.68 35.34 -0.31
C ALA A 519 -19.07 35.33 -1.79
N ARG A 520 -20.36 35.32 -2.12
CA ARG A 520 -20.85 35.23 -3.51
C ARG A 520 -20.44 36.44 -4.35
N LYS A 521 -20.17 37.59 -3.73
CA LYS A 521 -19.72 38.81 -4.43
C LYS A 521 -18.25 38.74 -4.83
N MET A 522 -17.51 37.76 -4.30
CA MET A 522 -16.07 37.61 -4.54
C MET A 522 -15.75 36.55 -5.62
N VAL A 523 -16.77 35.86 -6.15
CA VAL A 523 -16.65 34.71 -7.06
C VAL A 523 -17.75 34.71 -8.12
N ASP A 524 -17.48 34.07 -9.25
CA ASP A 524 -18.44 33.92 -10.35
C ASP A 524 -19.48 32.84 -10.06
N LEU A 525 -19.12 31.85 -9.25
CA LEU A 525 -20.02 30.81 -8.73
C LEU A 525 -19.64 30.45 -7.29
N LEU A 526 -20.62 30.38 -6.40
CA LEU A 526 -20.47 29.95 -5.02
C LEU A 526 -21.19 28.63 -4.78
N TYR A 527 -20.45 27.58 -4.48
CA TYR A 527 -21.02 26.35 -3.93
C TYR A 527 -21.30 26.50 -2.43
N ILE A 528 -22.50 26.14 -2.00
CA ILE A 528 -22.87 26.06 -0.59
C ILE A 528 -23.15 24.61 -0.26
N PHE A 529 -22.23 23.98 0.45
CA PHE A 529 -22.37 22.63 0.95
C PHE A 529 -23.11 22.63 2.29
N ILE A 530 -24.28 22.01 2.32
CA ILE A 530 -25.07 21.83 3.53
C ILE A 530 -24.73 20.49 4.16
N VAL A 531 -24.26 20.51 5.41
CA VAL A 531 -23.86 19.30 6.15
C VAL A 531 -25.03 18.32 6.21
N GLU A 532 -24.85 17.12 5.66
CA GLU A 532 -25.93 16.13 5.44
C GLU A 532 -26.29 15.29 6.68
N GLU A 533 -25.52 15.39 7.76
CA GLU A 533 -25.76 14.59 8.96
C GLU A 533 -27.03 15.00 9.74
N ASP A 534 -27.93 14.05 9.99
CA ASP A 534 -29.13 14.20 10.83
C ASP A 534 -28.82 14.04 12.34
N LYS A 535 -27.73 14.65 12.78
CA LYS A 535 -27.30 14.72 14.20
C LYS A 535 -27.48 16.12 14.81
N SER A 536 -28.32 16.94 14.17
CA SER A 536 -28.63 18.32 14.54
C SER A 536 -30.08 18.45 15.00
N ASP A 537 -30.42 19.52 15.72
CA ASP A 537 -31.80 19.79 16.18
C ASP A 537 -32.78 19.96 15.00
N PHE A 538 -32.30 20.53 13.89
CA PHE A 538 -33.03 20.64 12.63
C PHE A 538 -32.58 19.57 11.64
N LYS A 539 -33.55 18.88 11.03
CA LYS A 539 -33.29 17.83 10.05
C LYS A 539 -32.60 18.40 8.81
N PHE A 540 -31.72 17.62 8.20
CA PHE A 540 -30.99 17.97 7.00
C PHE A 540 -31.90 18.47 5.87
N ARG A 541 -33.00 17.76 5.61
CA ARG A 541 -33.95 18.15 4.55
C ARG A 541 -34.53 19.55 4.77
N ASP A 542 -34.84 19.89 6.02
CA ASP A 542 -35.34 21.21 6.38
C ASP A 542 -34.26 22.27 6.20
N ARG A 543 -33.04 22.02 6.72
CA ARG A 543 -31.89 22.93 6.58
C ARG A 543 -31.55 23.21 5.11
N LEU A 544 -31.49 22.17 4.28
CA LEU A 544 -31.22 22.28 2.85
C LEU A 544 -32.31 23.10 2.13
N THR A 545 -33.58 22.86 2.46
CA THR A 545 -34.72 23.56 1.84
C THR A 545 -34.73 25.03 2.24
N LEU A 546 -34.50 25.33 3.52
CA LEU A 546 -34.43 26.71 4.02
C LEU A 546 -33.32 27.49 3.31
N VAL A 547 -32.11 26.93 3.21
CA VAL A 547 -31.02 27.62 2.53
C VAL A 547 -31.34 27.84 1.05
N LYS A 548 -31.87 26.82 0.35
CA LYS A 548 -32.29 26.96 -1.06
C LYS A 548 -33.33 28.07 -1.27
N ASN A 549 -34.31 28.18 -0.38
CA ASN A 549 -35.35 29.19 -0.48
C ASN A 549 -34.78 30.60 -0.29
N GLU A 550 -33.98 30.80 0.76
CA GLU A 550 -33.37 32.09 1.09
C GLU A 550 -32.32 32.54 0.06
N THR A 551 -31.70 31.62 -0.67
CA THR A 551 -30.75 31.94 -1.74
C THR A 551 -31.34 31.84 -3.15
N SER A 552 -32.65 31.64 -3.29
CA SER A 552 -33.29 31.34 -4.59
C SER A 552 -33.12 32.46 -5.64
N GLN A 553 -33.00 33.71 -5.19
CA GLN A 553 -32.78 34.87 -6.06
C GLN A 553 -31.29 35.13 -6.39
N MET A 554 -30.37 34.32 -5.85
CA MET A 554 -28.93 34.47 -6.07
C MET A 554 -28.50 33.58 -7.25
N GLU A 555 -28.44 34.17 -8.45
CA GLU A 555 -28.16 33.44 -9.71
C GLU A 555 -26.81 32.72 -9.72
N ASN A 556 -25.83 33.21 -8.96
CA ASN A 556 -24.48 32.65 -8.89
C ASN A 556 -24.23 31.71 -7.71
N VAL A 557 -25.28 31.14 -7.12
CA VAL A 557 -25.19 30.25 -5.95
C VAL A 557 -25.72 28.86 -6.26
N ALA A 558 -24.94 27.84 -5.92
CA ALA A 558 -25.34 26.42 -6.01
C ALA A 558 -25.39 25.79 -4.62
N VAL A 559 -26.60 25.52 -4.11
CA VAL A 559 -26.80 24.86 -2.80
C VAL A 559 -26.87 23.35 -2.96
N VAL A 560 -25.94 22.63 -2.37
CA VAL A 560 -25.73 21.19 -2.57
C VAL A 560 -25.59 20.44 -1.23
N PRO A 561 -25.97 19.15 -1.18
CA PRO A 561 -25.62 18.28 -0.05
C PRO A 561 -24.11 18.13 0.11
N SER A 562 -23.62 18.05 1.35
CA SER A 562 -22.22 17.73 1.64
C SER A 562 -21.87 16.25 1.45
N GLY A 563 -22.87 15.37 1.34
CA GLY A 563 -22.67 13.94 1.27
C GLY A 563 -21.92 13.39 2.48
N LYS A 564 -21.31 12.22 2.29
CA LYS A 564 -20.42 11.57 3.27
C LYS A 564 -18.98 12.07 3.19
N TYR A 565 -18.70 13.07 2.35
CA TYR A 565 -17.34 13.41 1.93
C TYR A 565 -16.89 14.81 2.35
N VAL A 566 -17.80 15.71 2.69
CA VAL A 566 -17.46 17.06 3.16
C VAL A 566 -18.05 17.28 4.55
N LEU A 567 -17.17 17.46 5.55
CA LEU A 567 -17.51 17.65 6.96
C LEU A 567 -18.54 16.63 7.45
N SER A 568 -18.30 15.35 7.19
CA SER A 568 -19.17 14.24 7.56
C SER A 568 -18.74 13.58 8.85
N PHE A 569 -19.59 12.73 9.43
CA PHE A 569 -19.19 11.95 10.60
C PHE A 569 -18.04 11.00 10.29
N MET A 570 -17.93 10.51 9.05
CA MET A 570 -16.84 9.64 8.62
C MET A 570 -15.49 10.38 8.58
N THR A 571 -15.48 11.61 8.06
CA THR A 571 -14.23 12.39 7.91
C THR A 571 -13.89 13.20 9.14
N MET A 572 -14.88 13.50 9.99
CA MET A 572 -14.73 14.41 11.13
C MET A 572 -15.64 14.04 12.33
N PRO A 573 -15.48 12.87 12.98
CA PRO A 573 -16.33 12.47 14.11
C PRO A 573 -16.34 13.51 15.25
N LEU A 574 -15.19 14.10 15.57
CA LEU A 574 -15.05 15.05 16.68
C LEU A 574 -15.88 16.34 16.51
N TYR A 575 -16.16 16.76 15.27
CA TYR A 575 -16.99 17.93 15.01
C TYR A 575 -18.43 17.75 15.52
N PHE A 576 -18.94 16.51 15.45
CA PHE A 576 -20.29 16.16 15.93
C PHE A 576 -20.37 15.94 17.44
N HIS A 577 -19.21 15.74 18.11
CA HIS A 577 -19.09 15.58 19.57
C HIS A 577 -18.48 16.80 20.27
N LYS A 578 -18.40 17.95 19.59
CA LYS A 578 -17.71 19.15 20.09
C LYS A 578 -18.27 19.72 21.41
N GLN A 579 -19.55 19.44 21.72
CA GLN A 579 -20.13 19.84 23.00
C GLN A 579 -19.60 19.00 24.18
N GLU A 580 -19.32 17.72 23.96
CA GLU A 580 -18.84 16.75 24.94
C GLU A 580 -17.31 16.79 25.08
N LYS A 581 -16.60 17.06 23.97
CA LYS A 581 -15.13 17.02 23.87
C LYS A 581 -14.51 18.38 23.58
N ARG A 582 -14.91 19.40 24.36
CA ARG A 582 -14.52 20.80 24.12
C ARG A 582 -13.01 21.05 24.05
N GLN A 583 -12.19 20.22 24.70
CA GLN A 583 -10.72 20.34 24.74
C GLN A 583 -9.99 19.36 23.81
N ALA A 584 -10.69 18.56 23.01
CA ALA A 584 -10.02 17.61 22.12
C ALA A 584 -9.24 18.33 21.00
N LEU A 585 -8.07 17.78 20.67
CA LEU A 585 -7.31 18.16 19.49
C LEU A 585 -8.05 17.64 18.26
N LEU A 586 -8.39 18.54 17.34
CA LEU A 586 -9.06 18.17 16.09
C LEU A 586 -8.03 17.75 15.06
N ASP A 587 -8.12 16.51 14.58
CA ASP A 587 -7.46 16.11 13.34
C ASP A 587 -8.42 16.30 12.17
N ALA A 588 -8.20 17.35 11.39
CA ALA A 588 -8.99 17.69 10.22
C ALA A 588 -8.38 17.21 8.91
N SER A 589 -7.22 16.53 8.94
CA SER A 589 -6.44 16.31 7.73
C SER A 589 -7.22 15.51 6.70
N ASN A 590 -7.93 14.44 7.09
CA ASN A 590 -8.62 13.57 6.15
C ASN A 590 -9.73 14.30 5.38
N ASP A 591 -10.54 15.11 6.07
CA ASP A 591 -11.58 15.93 5.45
C ASP A 591 -10.99 16.93 4.44
N LEU A 592 -9.92 17.62 4.82
CA LEU A 592 -9.27 18.62 3.97
C LEU A 592 -8.50 18.00 2.81
N ARG A 593 -7.89 16.82 3.00
CA ARG A 593 -7.26 16.04 1.92
C ARG A 593 -8.29 15.59 0.91
N LEU A 594 -9.42 15.06 1.37
CA LEU A 594 -10.48 14.59 0.48
C LEU A 594 -11.06 15.76 -0.33
N PHE A 595 -11.34 16.88 0.34
CA PHE A 595 -11.81 18.09 -0.31
C PHE A 595 -10.77 18.63 -1.32
N GLY A 596 -9.51 18.77 -0.92
CA GLY A 596 -8.45 19.37 -1.73
C GLY A 596 -7.96 18.49 -2.89
N ASN A 597 -7.89 17.16 -2.72
CA ASN A 597 -7.41 16.26 -3.78
C ASN A 597 -8.49 15.94 -4.82
N TYR A 598 -9.76 15.90 -4.43
CA TYR A 598 -10.83 15.37 -5.30
C TYR A 598 -11.97 16.35 -5.55
N ILE A 599 -12.55 16.94 -4.50
CA ILE A 599 -13.79 17.72 -4.66
C ILE A 599 -13.50 19.09 -5.28
N ALA A 600 -12.51 19.79 -4.75
CA ALA A 600 -12.13 21.11 -5.22
C ALA A 600 -11.68 21.13 -6.68
N PRO A 601 -10.71 20.30 -7.12
CA PRO A 601 -10.26 20.31 -8.52
C PRO A 601 -11.37 19.93 -9.49
N GLU A 602 -12.17 18.90 -9.20
CA GLU A 602 -13.24 18.45 -10.10
C GLU A 602 -14.36 19.48 -10.25
N LEU A 603 -14.68 20.24 -9.20
CA LEU A 603 -15.67 21.31 -9.24
C LEU A 603 -15.09 22.68 -9.62
N GLY A 604 -13.78 22.76 -9.91
CA GLY A 604 -13.08 24.00 -10.23
C GLY A 604 -12.97 25.00 -9.06
N ILE A 605 -13.19 24.56 -7.82
CA ILE A 605 -13.19 25.42 -6.63
C ILE A 605 -11.75 25.86 -6.33
N THR A 606 -11.52 27.17 -6.31
CA THR A 606 -10.22 27.79 -6.01
C THR A 606 -10.26 28.66 -4.74
N MET A 607 -11.46 28.86 -4.18
CA MET A 607 -11.67 29.62 -2.95
C MET A 607 -12.56 28.89 -1.95
N ARG A 608 -12.19 28.99 -0.68
CA ARG A 608 -12.99 28.52 0.46
C ARG A 608 -13.26 29.70 1.40
N PHE A 609 -14.52 29.93 1.71
CA PHE A 609 -14.95 30.98 2.63
C PHE A 609 -15.44 30.37 3.95
N VAL A 610 -15.01 30.94 5.06
CA VAL A 610 -15.42 30.54 6.41
C VAL A 610 -15.77 31.76 7.22
N GLY A 611 -16.72 31.64 8.15
CA GLY A 611 -16.97 32.69 9.13
C GLY A 611 -15.94 32.61 10.25
N GLU A 612 -15.55 33.76 10.79
CA GLU A 612 -14.74 33.84 12.02
C GLU A 612 -15.46 33.11 13.16
N GLU A 613 -14.71 32.31 13.93
CA GLU A 613 -15.28 31.58 15.07
C GLU A 613 -14.44 31.84 16.34
N PRO A 614 -14.77 32.87 17.11
CA PRO A 614 -14.03 33.22 18.31
C PRO A 614 -14.41 32.37 19.53
N ILE A 615 -15.53 31.64 19.50
CA ILE A 615 -16.11 30.97 20.68
C ILE A 615 -15.86 29.45 20.64
N ASP A 616 -16.12 28.81 19.50
CA ASP A 616 -16.00 27.34 19.36
C ASP A 616 -14.57 26.93 18.98
N MET A 617 -13.83 26.38 19.95
CA MET A 617 -12.45 25.97 19.76
C MET A 617 -12.25 24.86 18.70
N VAL A 618 -13.21 23.94 18.53
CA VAL A 618 -13.11 22.87 17.53
C VAL A 618 -13.25 23.47 16.14
N THR A 619 -14.25 24.33 15.94
CA THR A 619 -14.46 25.02 14.66
C THR A 619 -13.31 25.98 14.34
N ARG A 620 -12.75 26.67 15.36
CA ARG A 620 -11.55 27.50 15.18
C ARG A 620 -10.33 26.67 14.75
N GLN A 621 -10.09 25.52 15.37
CA GLN A 621 -9.02 24.60 14.95
C GLN A 621 -9.20 24.17 13.49
N TYR A 622 -10.45 23.92 13.06
CA TYR A 622 -10.76 23.57 11.68
C TYR A 622 -10.47 24.73 10.71
N ASN A 623 -10.85 25.97 11.05
CA ASN A 623 -10.51 27.16 10.24
C ASN A 623 -9.00 27.32 10.06
N GLU A 624 -8.23 27.17 11.13
CA GLU A 624 -6.76 27.26 11.07
C GLU A 624 -6.16 26.11 10.24
N ALA A 625 -6.67 24.88 10.39
CA ALA A 625 -6.24 23.76 9.56
C ALA A 625 -6.51 24.01 8.07
N MET A 626 -7.69 24.54 7.72
CA MET A 626 -8.04 24.93 6.35
C MET A 626 -7.06 25.96 5.79
N LYS A 627 -6.82 27.06 6.50
CA LYS A 627 -5.91 28.13 6.07
C LYS A 627 -4.49 27.63 5.80
N ASN A 628 -4.03 26.66 6.58
CA ASN A 628 -2.67 26.13 6.44
C ASN A 628 -2.56 25.05 5.35
N MET A 629 -3.62 24.28 5.10
CA MET A 629 -3.55 23.07 4.27
C MET A 629 -4.14 23.23 2.87
N LEU A 630 -5.32 23.86 2.74
CA LEU A 630 -6.01 23.99 1.46
C LEU A 630 -5.24 24.78 0.39
N PRO A 631 -4.42 25.81 0.71
CA PRO A 631 -3.63 26.50 -0.30
C PRO A 631 -2.63 25.58 -1.03
N MET A 632 -2.18 24.51 -0.38
CA MET A 632 -1.29 23.52 -1.00
C MET A 632 -1.99 22.67 -2.07
N TYR A 633 -3.33 22.65 -2.08
CA TYR A 633 -4.17 22.05 -3.10
C TYR A 633 -4.71 23.08 -4.10
N GLY A 634 -4.20 24.32 -4.09
CA GLY A 634 -4.66 25.38 -4.98
C GLY A 634 -5.95 26.08 -4.52
N VAL A 635 -6.40 25.85 -3.27
CA VAL A 635 -7.61 26.45 -2.72
C VAL A 635 -7.24 27.51 -1.67
N SER A 636 -7.46 28.79 -1.99
CA SER A 636 -7.26 29.88 -1.03
C SER A 636 -8.37 29.90 0.01
N VAL A 637 -8.06 30.29 1.25
CA VAL A 637 -9.04 30.35 2.35
C VAL A 637 -9.21 31.78 2.82
N THR A 638 -10.45 32.27 2.83
CA THR A 638 -10.82 33.60 3.31
C THR A 638 -11.73 33.46 4.52
N GLU A 639 -11.30 34.02 5.65
CA GLU A 639 -12.12 34.12 6.86
C GLU A 639 -12.84 35.46 6.88
N ILE A 640 -14.17 35.44 6.94
CA ILE A 640 -15.05 36.60 6.93
C ILE A 640 -15.45 36.92 8.37
N PRO A 641 -15.27 38.18 8.84
CA PRO A 641 -15.67 38.59 10.18
C PRO A 641 -17.13 38.27 10.47
N ARG A 642 -17.44 37.88 11.71
CA ARG A 642 -18.82 37.54 12.05
C ARG A 642 -19.73 38.76 12.10
N LEU A 643 -20.96 38.56 11.62
CA LEU A 643 -22.04 39.55 11.79
C LEU A 643 -22.34 39.73 13.29
N GLN A 644 -22.27 40.98 13.73
CA GLN A 644 -22.68 41.41 15.07
C GLN A 644 -23.92 42.29 14.97
N GLN A 645 -24.85 42.07 15.89
CA GLN A 645 -26.05 42.88 16.06
C GLN A 645 -26.15 43.28 17.53
N ASP A 646 -26.23 44.58 17.80
CA ASP A 646 -26.21 45.15 19.16
C ASP A 646 -25.03 44.67 20.02
N GLY A 647 -23.85 44.51 19.38
CA GLY A 647 -22.63 44.03 20.02
C GLY A 647 -22.62 42.53 20.36
N LYS A 648 -23.65 41.77 19.97
CA LYS A 648 -23.73 40.32 20.14
C LYS A 648 -23.56 39.60 18.80
N ILE A 649 -22.87 38.47 18.86
CA ILE A 649 -22.66 37.61 17.69
C ILE A 649 -23.96 36.87 17.35
N VAL A 650 -24.45 37.03 16.12
CA VAL A 650 -25.60 36.26 15.62
C VAL A 650 -25.19 34.80 15.40
N SER A 651 -25.81 33.87 16.13
CA SER A 651 -25.47 32.44 16.05
C SER A 651 -26.72 31.54 16.04
N ALA A 652 -26.59 30.36 15.45
CA ALA A 652 -27.68 29.38 15.42
C ALA A 652 -28.00 28.84 16.82
N SER A 653 -27.01 28.73 17.71
CA SER A 653 -27.24 28.31 19.09
C SER A 653 -28.15 29.27 19.83
N MET A 654 -27.96 30.58 19.64
CA MET A 654 -28.83 31.60 20.22
C MET A 654 -30.28 31.48 19.73
N VAL A 655 -30.51 31.12 18.46
CA VAL A 655 -31.87 30.84 17.95
C VAL A 655 -32.48 29.65 18.67
N ARG A 656 -31.72 28.57 18.88
CA ARG A 656 -32.21 27.37 19.57
C ARG A 656 -32.52 27.63 21.05
N ASP A 657 -31.71 28.45 21.70
CA ASP A 657 -31.95 28.87 23.09
C ASP A 657 -33.25 29.71 23.18
N TYR A 658 -33.43 30.70 22.29
CA TYR A 658 -34.68 31.46 22.22
C TYR A 658 -35.90 30.61 21.85
N LEU A 659 -35.74 29.56 21.02
CA LEU A 659 -36.82 28.63 20.69
C LEU A 659 -37.28 27.86 21.94
N LYS A 660 -36.33 27.40 22.76
CA LYS A 660 -36.61 26.73 24.04
C LYS A 660 -37.27 27.67 25.05
N GLU A 661 -36.86 28.93 25.07
CA GLU A 661 -37.45 29.97 25.92
C GLU A 661 -38.78 30.52 25.38
N GLY A 662 -39.21 30.11 24.17
CA GLY A 662 -40.43 30.61 23.52
C GLY A 662 -40.34 32.05 23.01
N ASN A 663 -39.15 32.63 22.94
CA ASN A 663 -38.92 34.04 22.62
C ASN A 663 -38.86 34.31 21.10
N MET A 664 -40.00 34.19 20.44
CA MET A 664 -40.11 34.35 18.97
C MET A 664 -39.76 35.77 18.48
N GLU A 665 -40.05 36.81 19.27
CA GLU A 665 -39.70 38.20 18.95
C GLU A 665 -38.19 38.37 18.74
N GLN A 666 -37.36 37.78 19.61
CA GLN A 666 -35.91 37.84 19.45
C GLN A 666 -35.42 37.02 18.25
N ILE A 667 -36.04 35.87 17.99
CA ILE A 667 -35.71 35.03 16.82
C ILE A 667 -35.91 35.80 15.52
N LYS A 668 -37.02 36.52 15.39
CA LYS A 668 -37.36 37.32 14.20
C LYS A 668 -36.24 38.28 13.79
N ASN A 669 -35.50 38.80 14.76
CA ASN A 669 -34.44 39.78 14.52
C ASN A 669 -33.11 39.16 14.05
N ILE A 670 -32.92 37.85 14.22
CA ILE A 670 -31.63 37.17 13.99
C ILE A 670 -31.68 36.08 12.91
N VAL A 671 -32.86 35.82 12.33
CA VAL A 671 -33.03 34.88 11.21
C VAL A 671 -33.68 35.56 10.00
N PRO A 672 -33.49 35.03 8.78
CA PRO A 672 -34.19 35.51 7.59
C PRO A 672 -35.70 35.30 7.71
N GLN A 673 -36.47 36.09 6.96
CA GLN A 673 -37.94 36.09 7.05
C GLN A 673 -38.56 34.71 6.77
N GLY A 674 -38.13 33.98 5.74
CA GLY A 674 -38.69 32.66 5.43
C GLY A 674 -38.32 31.61 6.48
N VAL A 675 -37.14 31.73 7.11
CA VAL A 675 -36.76 30.91 8.27
C VAL A 675 -37.66 31.22 9.46
N TYR A 676 -37.94 32.49 9.75
CA TYR A 676 -38.85 32.88 10.83
C TYR A 676 -40.25 32.30 10.62
N GLU A 677 -40.80 32.39 9.40
CA GLU A 677 -42.10 31.82 9.04
C GLU A 677 -42.13 30.30 9.18
N TYR A 678 -41.05 29.61 8.78
CA TYR A 678 -40.90 28.17 8.99
C TYR A 678 -40.92 27.82 10.48
N LEU A 679 -40.18 28.58 11.31
CA LEU A 679 -40.14 28.35 12.76
C LEU A 679 -41.50 28.61 13.40
N CYS A 680 -42.23 29.67 13.03
CA CYS A 680 -43.59 29.92 13.52
C CYS A 680 -44.54 28.76 13.23
N LYS A 681 -44.44 28.14 12.03
CA LYS A 681 -45.29 27.00 11.65
C LYS A 681 -44.93 25.69 12.35
N ASN A 682 -43.68 25.55 12.79
CA ASN A 682 -43.13 24.28 13.29
C ASN A 682 -42.58 24.36 14.72
N ALA A 683 -42.79 25.47 15.44
CA ALA A 683 -42.16 25.76 16.73
C ALA A 683 -42.34 24.62 17.76
N ASP A 684 -43.53 24.02 17.80
CA ASP A 684 -43.86 22.97 18.76
C ASP A 684 -43.08 21.66 18.52
N SER A 685 -42.60 21.44 17.29
CA SER A 685 -41.72 20.29 16.97
C SER A 685 -40.31 20.45 17.54
N TYR A 686 -39.90 21.67 17.89
CA TYR A 686 -38.52 22.02 18.30
C TYR A 686 -38.42 22.58 19.73
N ARG A 687 -39.55 22.66 20.46
CA ARG A 687 -39.63 23.12 21.87
C ARG A 687 -39.38 22.01 22.92
N LYS A 688 -39.04 20.79 22.48
CA LYS A 688 -38.60 19.72 23.39
C LYS A 688 -37.16 19.94 23.83
#